data_AF-A0A858RHY0-F1
#
_entry.id   AF-A0A858RHY0-F1
#
_cell.length_a   1.000
_cell.length_b   1.000
_cell.length_c   1.000
_cell.angle_alpha   90.00
_cell.angle_beta   90.00
_cell.angle_gamma   90.00
#
_symmetry.space_group_name_H-M   'P 1'
#
loop_
_entity.id
_entity.type
_entity.pdbx_description
1 polymer ?
#
loop_
_entity_poly.entity_id
_entity_poly.type
_entity_poly.pdbx_seq_one_letter_code
_entity_poly.pdbx_strand_id
1 'polypeptide(L)'
;MTEDFLSTKVKLFAGFDTVRLKELADGSGIEAFVPGERIAHAGDEVHFLGVVLEGEVLATIDDDSGPRELARFNPGDTFGEMALMSGENVLADLTAVSACKVMLIPLTLFRSHIMADAGAVQQISRTIGERFRLVMGDPAKAAAIARKEDMSALLELKGERPECVLVLNCGSSSLKWSIFDTARPQNDAHGQIERIGASGTRLVQHGPRCEVNRKLPLGGHPEAFAAMMEVLLDRGFGVISELSSITVVGHRVVHGGERFTGPTIIDGHVLEELDKLATLAPLHNPVNVAGIREALRLFPAVPQVAVFDTAFHATLPAHAFLYGLPSRYYETESIRRYGFHGSSHGHVVLAAAHFLKKHPRELKIVSCHLGSGASLCAIDHGRSVDTTMGFTPAEGLVMGTRCGDIDSGVLLHLQRGGLDAAQLDRLLNKESGLLGLSGISGDMREIEAAADLGDARALIAFKVFCYRVRKGIGALVAALGGIDVLVFTAGIGQGSAGVRGAAVQGLQCMGIHLDETRNRAATGKEVDRISTDSSAVQILVLPTDEERMIARESLKGLSRDYLVRASEACRTEPIPIEVSAHHIHLSKEHVEALFGPGHELTKHADLSQPGQYACKEQLAIVGPKGRIERVRVLGPARKTTQVEIAMTEQFKIGIQPPIRESGDIEGTPGCILEGPAGSVELDKGVICALRHIHMTPADALRYGVNDKASVRVRVDGDREMVFGDVRVRVDPKFALAMHIDTDEANAANLGNGARGFIDGIQREA
;
A
#
# COMPACT_ATOMS: atom_id res chain seq x y z
N MET A 1 32.69 33.93 -14.32
CA MET A 1 31.68 34.85 -13.76
C MET A 1 30.44 34.10 -13.31
N THR A 2 29.92 33.17 -14.11
CA THR A 2 28.74 32.35 -13.73
C THR A 2 28.99 31.44 -12.53
N GLU A 3 30.08 30.67 -12.49
CA GLU A 3 30.42 29.77 -11.36
C GLU A 3 30.56 30.51 -10.01
N ASP A 4 31.20 31.68 -10.02
CA ASP A 4 31.37 32.54 -8.84
C ASP A 4 30.03 33.11 -8.36
N PHE A 5 29.13 33.46 -9.30
CA PHE A 5 27.76 33.84 -8.96
C PHE A 5 26.95 32.67 -8.39
N LEU A 6 27.05 31.47 -8.97
CA LEU A 6 26.32 30.29 -8.50
C LEU A 6 26.73 29.91 -7.08
N SER A 7 28.03 29.90 -6.78
CA SER A 7 28.52 29.57 -5.43
C SER A 7 28.20 30.63 -4.37
N THR A 8 28.19 31.93 -4.73
CA THR A 8 28.08 33.02 -3.75
C THR A 8 26.68 33.62 -3.61
N LYS A 9 25.86 33.58 -4.67
CA LYS A 9 24.55 34.23 -4.72
C LYS A 9 23.37 33.26 -4.75
N VAL A 10 23.58 32.04 -5.24
CA VAL A 10 22.50 31.04 -5.32
C VAL A 10 22.59 30.12 -4.10
N LYS A 11 21.70 30.31 -3.13
CA LYS A 11 21.69 29.53 -1.87
C LYS A 11 21.66 28.02 -2.10
N LEU A 12 21.03 27.58 -3.20
CA LEU A 12 20.95 26.18 -3.58
C LEU A 12 22.32 25.52 -3.80
N PHE A 13 23.32 26.29 -4.27
CA PHE A 13 24.63 25.74 -4.67
C PHE A 13 25.77 26.11 -3.73
N ALA A 14 25.46 26.67 -2.56
CA ALA A 14 26.47 27.15 -1.60
C ALA A 14 27.44 26.06 -1.10
N GLY A 15 27.07 24.78 -1.19
CA GLY A 15 27.89 23.63 -0.79
C GLY A 15 28.60 22.90 -1.94
N PHE A 16 28.45 23.36 -3.18
CA PHE A 16 28.96 22.62 -4.35
C PHE A 16 30.43 22.93 -4.57
N ASP A 17 31.21 21.89 -4.93
CA ASP A 17 32.58 22.08 -5.35
C ASP A 17 32.67 22.73 -6.75
N THR A 18 33.87 23.19 -7.09
CA THR A 18 34.12 23.90 -8.36
C THR A 18 33.94 23.03 -9.60
N VAL A 19 34.14 21.71 -9.49
CA VAL A 19 33.95 20.79 -10.63
C VAL A 19 32.47 20.66 -10.93
N ARG A 20 31.65 20.41 -9.90
CA ARG A 20 30.20 20.27 -10.01
C ARG A 20 29.52 21.55 -10.46
N LEU A 21 29.97 22.71 -9.96
CA LEU A 21 29.46 24.01 -10.40
C LEU A 21 29.77 24.28 -11.88
N LYS A 22 30.96 23.87 -12.33
CA LYS A 22 31.36 23.99 -13.73
C LYS A 22 30.52 23.09 -14.63
N GLU A 23 30.30 21.83 -14.24
CA GLU A 23 29.44 20.90 -14.99
C GLU A 23 27.99 21.43 -15.11
N LEU A 24 27.47 22.02 -14.03
CA LEU A 24 26.17 22.69 -14.06
C LEU A 24 26.16 23.90 -15.00
N ALA A 25 27.16 24.77 -14.93
CA ALA A 25 27.23 25.97 -15.75
C ALA A 25 27.41 25.65 -17.25
N ASP A 26 28.29 24.70 -17.58
CA ASP A 26 28.59 24.29 -18.95
C ASP A 26 27.41 23.53 -19.59
N GLY A 27 26.63 22.80 -18.79
CA GLY A 27 25.49 22.04 -19.25
C GLY A 27 24.13 22.77 -19.21
N SER A 28 24.08 24.02 -18.76
CA SER A 28 22.85 24.83 -18.67
C SER A 28 22.76 25.90 -19.75
N GLY A 29 21.54 26.20 -20.21
CA GLY A 29 21.29 27.31 -21.13
C GLY A 29 21.12 28.63 -20.37
N ILE A 30 21.52 29.76 -20.96
CA ILE A 30 21.19 31.09 -20.42
C ILE A 30 20.32 31.82 -21.46
N GLU A 31 19.13 32.21 -21.04
CA GLU A 31 18.16 32.92 -21.87
C GLU A 31 17.91 34.33 -21.31
N ALA A 32 17.61 35.27 -22.22
CA ALA A 32 17.32 36.66 -21.88
C ALA A 32 15.88 36.98 -22.27
N PHE A 33 15.15 37.58 -21.34
CA PHE A 33 13.74 37.94 -21.49
C PHE A 33 13.55 39.46 -21.35
N VAL A 34 12.66 40.03 -22.15
CA VAL A 34 12.28 41.44 -22.07
C VAL A 34 11.13 41.67 -21.07
N PRO A 35 10.95 42.89 -20.53
CA PRO A 35 9.83 43.18 -19.62
C PRO A 35 8.47 42.79 -20.23
N GLY A 36 7.68 42.03 -19.46
CA GLY A 36 6.37 41.51 -19.87
C GLY A 36 6.43 40.21 -20.68
N GLU A 37 7.61 39.71 -21.03
CA GLU A 37 7.77 38.42 -21.69
C GLU A 37 7.52 37.28 -20.71
N ARG A 38 6.73 36.29 -21.15
CA ARG A 38 6.41 35.11 -20.36
C ARG A 38 7.48 34.05 -20.54
N ILE A 39 7.98 33.55 -19.42
CA ILE A 39 9.01 32.51 -19.31
C ILE A 39 8.36 31.13 -19.31
N ALA A 40 7.21 30.98 -18.63
CA ALA A 40 6.38 29.78 -18.66
C ALA A 40 4.94 30.15 -18.27
N HIS A 41 3.95 29.41 -18.78
CA HIS A 41 2.54 29.56 -18.42
C HIS A 41 2.13 28.58 -17.32
N ALA A 42 1.11 28.97 -16.55
CA ALA A 42 0.39 28.05 -15.70
C ALA A 42 -0.22 26.93 -16.57
N GLY A 43 0.10 25.68 -16.24
CA GLY A 43 -0.28 24.52 -17.03
C GLY A 43 0.77 24.05 -18.04
N ASP A 44 1.91 24.75 -18.20
CA ASP A 44 3.01 24.27 -19.03
C ASP A 44 3.78 23.11 -18.36
N GLU A 45 4.23 22.15 -19.18
CA GLU A 45 5.25 21.19 -18.78
C GLU A 45 6.62 21.87 -18.83
N VAL A 46 7.28 21.99 -17.68
CA VAL A 46 8.62 22.57 -17.59
C VAL A 46 9.62 21.51 -17.11
N HIS A 47 10.70 21.33 -17.88
CA HIS A 47 11.75 20.34 -17.62
C HIS A 47 13.10 20.99 -17.24
N PHE A 48 13.07 22.21 -16.71
CA PHE A 48 14.26 22.90 -16.23
C PHE A 48 14.06 23.55 -14.86
N LEU A 49 15.16 23.76 -14.14
CA LEU A 49 15.20 24.63 -12.97
C LEU A 49 15.72 25.99 -13.42
N GLY A 50 14.91 27.03 -13.27
CA GLY A 50 15.31 28.40 -13.59
C GLY A 50 16.09 29.03 -12.44
N VAL A 51 17.22 29.69 -12.75
CA VAL A 51 17.99 30.49 -11.79
C VAL A 51 18.06 31.91 -12.33
N VAL A 52 17.54 32.88 -11.59
CA VAL A 52 17.60 34.30 -12.00
C VAL A 52 19.04 34.79 -11.81
N LEU A 53 19.70 35.15 -12.91
CA LEU A 53 21.05 35.70 -12.90
C LEU A 53 21.04 37.23 -12.81
N GLU A 54 20.12 37.87 -13.55
CA GLU A 54 19.94 39.31 -13.62
C GLU A 54 18.45 39.63 -13.78
N GLY A 55 17.99 40.77 -13.26
CA GLY A 55 16.60 41.22 -13.37
C GLY A 55 15.64 40.52 -12.41
N GLU A 56 14.35 40.58 -12.70
CA GLU A 56 13.29 40.14 -11.80
C GLU A 56 12.19 39.37 -12.54
N VAL A 57 11.72 38.28 -11.93
CA VAL A 57 10.66 37.41 -12.45
C VAL A 57 9.49 37.37 -11.46
N LEU A 58 8.26 37.41 -11.97
CA LEU A 58 7.02 37.38 -11.20
C LEU A 58 6.24 36.11 -11.47
N ALA A 59 5.74 35.47 -10.42
CA ALA A 59 4.75 34.39 -10.50
C ALA A 59 3.34 34.93 -10.21
N THR A 60 2.40 34.73 -11.13
CA THR A 60 1.00 35.14 -10.98
C THR A 60 0.02 34.00 -11.25
N ILE A 61 -1.09 33.94 -10.51
CA ILE A 61 -2.23 33.07 -10.82
C ILE A 61 -3.44 33.96 -11.17
N ASP A 62 -4.14 33.63 -12.25
CA ASP A 62 -5.46 34.22 -12.53
C ASP A 62 -6.54 33.51 -11.71
N ASP A 63 -7.35 34.29 -10.99
CA ASP A 63 -8.58 33.82 -10.36
C ASP A 63 -9.79 34.67 -10.81
N ASP A 64 -10.99 34.33 -10.32
CA ASP A 64 -12.24 35.03 -10.68
C ASP A 64 -12.25 36.53 -10.29
N SER A 65 -11.25 36.99 -9.53
CA SER A 65 -11.04 38.38 -9.14
C SER A 65 -9.86 39.09 -9.85
N GLY A 66 -9.12 38.37 -10.71
CA GLY A 66 -8.01 38.89 -11.52
C GLY A 66 -6.64 38.24 -11.20
N PRO A 67 -5.55 38.70 -11.86
CA PRO A 67 -4.20 38.17 -11.63
C PRO A 67 -3.70 38.51 -10.23
N ARG A 68 -3.41 37.48 -9.43
CA ARG A 68 -2.83 37.58 -8.08
C ARG A 68 -1.35 37.22 -8.09
N GLU A 69 -0.52 38.11 -7.54
CA GLU A 69 0.91 37.85 -7.31
C GLU A 69 1.10 36.76 -6.23
N LEU A 70 1.86 35.72 -6.57
CA LEU A 70 2.24 34.66 -5.65
C LEU A 70 3.64 34.86 -5.06
N ALA A 71 4.60 35.18 -5.92
CA ALA A 71 6.01 35.22 -5.59
C ALA A 71 6.78 36.07 -6.60
N ARG A 72 7.91 36.59 -6.15
CA ARG A 72 8.78 37.50 -6.89
C ARG A 72 10.22 37.03 -6.70
N PHE A 73 10.92 36.78 -7.80
CA PHE A 73 12.24 36.17 -7.84
C PHE A 73 13.29 37.18 -8.29
N ASN A 74 14.31 37.35 -7.48
CA ASN A 74 15.43 38.26 -7.67
C ASN A 74 16.71 37.50 -8.05
N PRO A 75 17.79 38.19 -8.44
CA PRO A 75 19.05 37.53 -8.76
C PRO A 75 19.54 36.64 -7.61
N GLY A 76 19.76 35.35 -7.91
CA GLY A 76 20.11 34.31 -6.93
C GLY A 76 18.95 33.40 -6.53
N ASP A 77 17.70 33.78 -6.82
CA ASP A 77 16.52 32.95 -6.57
C ASP A 77 16.31 31.92 -7.68
N THR A 78 15.68 30.80 -7.32
CA THR A 78 15.35 29.70 -8.24
C THR A 78 13.84 29.55 -8.42
N PHE A 79 13.39 29.04 -9.56
CA PHE A 79 11.99 28.70 -9.82
C PHE A 79 11.86 27.45 -10.69
N GLY A 80 10.69 26.82 -10.68
CA GLY A 80 10.44 25.57 -11.40
C GLY A 80 10.75 24.31 -10.60
N GLU A 81 11.31 24.42 -9.39
CA GLU A 81 11.62 23.26 -8.55
C GLU A 81 10.37 22.47 -8.17
N MET A 82 9.22 23.14 -7.93
CA MET A 82 7.97 22.45 -7.63
C MET A 82 7.53 21.55 -8.78
N ALA A 83 7.56 22.03 -10.02
CA ALA A 83 7.21 21.24 -11.20
C ALA A 83 8.18 20.07 -11.41
N LEU A 84 9.49 20.29 -11.21
CA LEU A 84 10.48 19.23 -11.35
C LEU A 84 10.39 18.12 -10.28
N MET A 85 9.97 18.47 -9.08
CA MET A 85 9.90 17.56 -7.94
C MET A 85 8.54 16.87 -7.85
N SER A 86 7.45 17.59 -8.12
CA SER A 86 6.09 17.03 -8.08
C SER A 86 5.66 16.40 -9.40
N GLY A 87 6.35 16.72 -10.51
CA GLY A 87 6.00 16.38 -11.89
C GLY A 87 4.66 16.94 -12.38
N GLU A 88 4.03 17.82 -11.59
CA GLU A 88 2.88 18.61 -12.02
C GLU A 88 3.30 19.77 -12.92
N ASN A 89 2.34 20.27 -13.69
CA ASN A 89 2.54 21.44 -14.53
C ASN A 89 2.80 22.69 -13.67
N VAL A 90 3.42 23.70 -14.29
CA VAL A 90 3.69 24.98 -13.63
C VAL A 90 2.38 25.55 -13.06
N LEU A 91 2.38 25.91 -11.77
CA LEU A 91 1.17 26.35 -11.07
C LEU A 91 0.79 27.82 -11.31
N ALA A 92 1.70 28.61 -11.88
CA ALA A 92 1.55 30.06 -12.03
C ALA A 92 2.30 30.58 -13.27
N ASP A 93 1.73 31.57 -13.95
CA ASP A 93 2.42 32.28 -15.03
C ASP A 93 3.70 32.92 -14.49
N LEU A 94 4.84 32.64 -15.13
CA LEU A 94 6.14 33.23 -14.83
C LEU A 94 6.45 34.30 -15.87
N THR A 95 6.52 35.56 -15.46
CA THR A 95 6.70 36.70 -16.35
C THR A 95 7.89 37.55 -15.93
N ALA A 96 8.72 37.97 -16.87
CA ALA A 96 9.80 38.92 -16.63
C ALA A 96 9.23 40.31 -16.27
N VAL A 97 9.59 40.86 -15.12
CA VAL A 97 9.16 42.21 -14.70
C VAL A 97 10.09 43.27 -15.29
N SER A 98 11.38 42.97 -15.32
CA SER A 98 12.42 43.77 -15.96
C SER A 98 13.08 42.95 -17.06
N ALA A 99 13.98 43.57 -17.84
CA ALA A 99 14.90 42.77 -18.64
C ALA A 99 15.66 41.83 -17.69
N CYS A 100 15.57 40.52 -17.91
CA CYS A 100 16.14 39.52 -17.02
C CYS A 100 16.90 38.45 -17.79
N LYS A 101 17.94 37.89 -17.16
CA LYS A 101 18.65 36.71 -17.66
C LYS A 101 18.40 35.55 -16.70
N VAL A 102 17.99 34.41 -17.24
CA VAL A 102 17.71 33.21 -16.48
C VAL A 102 18.59 32.07 -17.00
N MET A 103 19.26 31.37 -16.08
CA MET A 103 19.92 30.11 -16.38
C MET A 103 18.91 28.97 -16.23
N LEU A 104 18.73 28.19 -17.29
CA LEU A 104 17.82 27.05 -17.35
C LEU A 104 18.63 25.76 -17.21
N ILE A 105 18.56 25.14 -16.03
CA ILE A 105 19.26 23.89 -15.72
C ILE A 105 18.38 22.70 -16.16
N PRO A 106 18.81 21.88 -17.13
CA PRO A 106 18.04 20.73 -17.58
C PRO A 106 17.77 19.70 -16.48
N LEU A 107 16.63 19.01 -16.57
CA LEU A 107 16.22 17.96 -15.63
C LEU A 107 17.29 16.88 -15.39
N THR A 108 18.07 16.53 -16.41
CA THR A 108 19.16 15.54 -16.28
C THR A 108 20.24 16.00 -15.31
N LEU A 109 20.68 17.27 -15.40
CA LEU A 109 21.67 17.86 -14.49
C LEU A 109 21.09 18.14 -13.12
N PHE A 110 19.81 18.52 -13.06
CA PHE A 110 19.09 18.62 -11.80
C PHE A 110 19.12 17.27 -11.05
N ARG A 111 18.90 16.15 -11.74
CA ARG A 111 18.98 14.81 -11.12
C ARG A 111 20.41 14.43 -10.72
N SER A 112 21.38 14.55 -11.64
CA SER A 112 22.74 14.06 -11.39
C SER A 112 23.52 14.91 -10.39
N HIS A 113 23.26 16.22 -10.33
CA HIS A 113 24.03 17.13 -9.47
C HIS A 113 23.20 17.78 -8.36
N ILE A 114 21.90 18.04 -8.51
CA ILE A 114 21.14 18.71 -7.46
C ILE A 114 20.49 17.69 -6.52
N MET A 115 19.83 16.66 -7.08
CA MET A 115 19.21 15.58 -6.30
C MET A 115 20.21 14.61 -5.68
N ALA A 116 21.44 14.56 -6.20
CA ALA A 116 22.53 13.80 -5.61
C ALA A 116 23.25 14.53 -4.45
N ASP A 117 22.84 15.76 -4.09
CA ASP A 117 23.42 16.53 -3.00
C ASP A 117 22.42 16.74 -1.84
N ALA A 118 22.76 16.22 -0.66
CA ALA A 118 21.87 16.34 0.51
C ALA A 118 21.61 17.80 0.92
N GLY A 119 22.61 18.68 0.80
CA GLY A 119 22.48 20.10 1.13
C GLY A 119 21.54 20.83 0.16
N ALA A 120 21.68 20.58 -1.14
CA ALA A 120 20.80 21.18 -2.14
C ALA A 120 19.36 20.66 -2.06
N VAL A 121 19.17 19.36 -1.82
CA VAL A 121 17.84 18.75 -1.63
C VAL A 121 17.11 19.40 -0.44
N GLN A 122 17.83 19.64 0.67
CA GLN A 122 17.26 20.31 1.84
C GLN A 122 16.84 21.76 1.52
N GLN A 123 17.66 22.49 0.75
CA GLN A 123 17.34 23.86 0.33
C GLN A 123 16.11 23.91 -0.58
N ILE A 124 15.99 23.00 -1.55
CA ILE A 124 14.81 22.90 -2.41
C ILE A 124 13.57 22.55 -1.61
N SER A 125 13.65 21.55 -0.73
CA SER A 125 12.51 21.13 0.09
C SER A 125 11.98 22.27 0.96
N ARG A 126 12.88 23.08 1.55
CA ARG A 126 12.50 24.29 2.28
C ARG A 126 11.81 25.32 1.38
N THR A 127 12.37 25.54 0.20
CA THR A 127 11.84 26.50 -0.79
C THR A 127 10.43 26.12 -1.23
N ILE A 128 10.20 24.83 -1.51
CA ILE A 128 8.90 24.27 -1.85
C ILE A 128 7.93 24.47 -0.68
N GLY A 129 8.34 24.18 0.56
CA GLY A 129 7.46 24.33 1.72
C GLY A 129 7.07 25.76 2.07
N GLU A 130 7.93 26.73 1.77
CA GLU A 130 7.60 28.15 1.86
C GLU A 130 6.60 28.55 0.78
N ARG A 131 6.80 28.07 -0.46
CA ARG A 131 5.93 28.38 -1.61
C ARG A 131 4.57 27.70 -1.51
N PHE A 132 4.52 26.45 -1.07
CA PHE A 132 3.29 25.70 -0.87
C PHE A 132 2.39 26.35 0.19
N ARG A 133 2.97 26.92 1.27
CA ARG A 133 2.22 27.73 2.26
C ARG A 133 1.58 28.97 1.66
N LEU A 134 2.23 29.62 0.69
CA LEU A 134 1.70 30.79 -0.01
C LEU A 134 0.56 30.42 -0.97
N VAL A 135 0.60 29.22 -1.55
CA VAL A 135 -0.45 28.66 -2.41
C VAL A 135 -1.67 28.20 -1.60
N MET A 136 -1.46 27.60 -0.43
CA MET A 136 -2.51 26.98 0.40
C MET A 136 -3.24 27.93 1.37
N GLY A 137 -3.05 29.25 1.24
CA GLY A 137 -3.70 30.26 2.09
C GLY A 137 -5.24 30.38 1.95
N ASP A 138 -5.87 29.56 1.10
CA ASP A 138 -7.32 29.53 0.89
C ASP A 138 -7.94 28.21 1.40
N PRO A 139 -8.66 28.22 2.55
CA PRO A 139 -9.32 27.05 3.13
C PRO A 139 -10.36 26.40 2.21
N ALA A 140 -10.96 27.16 1.27
CA ALA A 140 -11.99 26.64 0.38
C ALA A 140 -11.39 25.77 -0.74
N LYS A 141 -10.20 26.13 -1.26
CA LYS A 141 -9.47 25.33 -2.25
C LYS A 141 -8.77 24.11 -1.62
N ALA A 142 -8.23 24.23 -0.41
CA ALA A 142 -7.70 23.08 0.34
C ALA A 142 -8.78 22.01 0.60
N ALA A 143 -10.01 22.43 0.92
CA ALA A 143 -11.14 21.53 1.10
C ALA A 143 -11.68 20.94 -0.22
N ALA A 144 -11.50 21.62 -1.36
CA ALA A 144 -11.87 21.11 -2.68
C ALA A 144 -10.87 20.07 -3.20
N ILE A 145 -9.57 20.27 -2.96
CA ILE A 145 -8.49 19.32 -3.28
C ILE A 145 -8.61 18.07 -2.39
N ALA A 146 -8.95 18.23 -1.10
CA ALA A 146 -9.14 17.11 -0.17
C ALA A 146 -10.46 16.32 -0.36
N ARG A 147 -11.41 16.77 -1.21
CA ARG A 147 -12.76 16.16 -1.34
C ARG A 147 -13.09 15.59 -2.73
N LYS A 148 -12.10 15.36 -3.57
CA LYS A 148 -12.24 14.48 -4.74
C LYS A 148 -11.00 13.63 -4.87
N GLU A 149 -10.89 12.58 -4.06
CA GLU A 149 -10.20 11.39 -4.58
C GLU A 149 -11.06 10.92 -5.75
N ASP A 150 -10.60 11.20 -6.97
CA ASP A 150 -11.21 10.62 -8.14
C ASP A 150 -11.06 9.10 -8.02
N MET A 151 -12.18 8.40 -7.86
CA MET A 151 -12.16 6.94 -7.77
C MET A 151 -11.59 6.31 -9.05
N SER A 152 -11.54 7.05 -10.18
CA SER A 152 -10.83 6.62 -11.39
C SER A 152 -9.32 6.49 -11.17
N ALA A 153 -8.74 7.32 -10.30
CA ALA A 153 -7.29 7.37 -10.06
C ALA A 153 -6.76 6.19 -9.23
N LEU A 154 -7.62 5.41 -8.55
CA LEU A 154 -7.19 4.32 -7.67
C LEU A 154 -6.36 3.23 -8.40
N LEU A 155 -6.68 2.98 -9.67
CA LEU A 155 -6.04 2.00 -10.55
C LEU A 155 -5.13 2.63 -11.62
N GLU A 156 -5.09 3.95 -11.69
CA GLU A 156 -4.20 4.66 -12.61
C GLU A 156 -2.75 4.57 -12.10
N LEU A 157 -1.82 4.27 -13.01
CA LEU A 157 -0.40 4.34 -12.72
C LEU A 157 0.02 5.81 -12.81
N LYS A 158 -0.16 6.54 -11.71
CA LYS A 158 0.31 7.92 -11.56
C LYS A 158 1.46 7.93 -10.57
N GLY A 159 2.63 8.37 -11.03
CA GLY A 159 3.72 8.83 -10.18
C GLY A 159 3.71 10.35 -10.12
N GLU A 160 4.66 10.94 -9.40
CA GLU A 160 4.90 12.40 -9.44
C GLU A 160 5.09 12.86 -10.89
N ARG A 161 5.82 12.09 -11.70
CA ARG A 161 6.06 12.40 -13.12
C ARG A 161 5.72 11.21 -14.03
N PRO A 162 5.71 11.41 -15.36
CA PRO A 162 5.73 10.31 -16.30
C PRO A 162 6.92 9.38 -16.09
N GLU A 163 6.65 8.09 -15.95
CA GLU A 163 7.62 7.02 -15.76
C GLU A 163 7.32 5.89 -16.76
N CYS A 164 8.38 5.21 -17.18
CA CYS A 164 8.30 3.93 -17.87
C CYS A 164 8.78 2.83 -16.91
N VAL A 165 7.84 2.00 -16.48
CA VAL A 165 8.03 0.99 -15.43
C VAL A 165 8.20 -0.38 -16.08
N LEU A 166 9.36 -1.02 -15.86
CA LEU A 166 9.57 -2.43 -16.19
C LEU A 166 9.23 -3.27 -14.95
N VAL A 167 8.22 -4.11 -15.03
CA VAL A 167 7.90 -5.10 -14.00
C VAL A 167 8.47 -6.45 -14.37
N LEU A 168 9.12 -7.12 -13.44
CA LEU A 168 9.72 -8.44 -13.60
C LEU A 168 9.18 -9.45 -12.58
N ASN A 169 8.83 -10.64 -13.06
CA ASN A 169 8.41 -11.77 -12.24
C ASN A 169 9.22 -13.01 -12.65
N CYS A 170 10.24 -13.32 -11.84
CA CYS A 170 11.15 -14.43 -12.07
C CYS A 170 10.67 -15.68 -11.31
N GLY A 171 10.17 -16.67 -12.04
CA GLY A 171 9.85 -18.01 -11.53
C GLY A 171 10.95 -19.02 -11.83
N SER A 172 10.91 -20.19 -11.19
CA SER A 172 11.94 -21.24 -11.33
C SER A 172 12.14 -21.70 -12.78
N SER A 173 11.12 -21.60 -13.62
CA SER A 173 11.14 -22.01 -15.03
C SER A 173 10.48 -20.99 -15.97
N SER A 174 10.33 -19.74 -15.51
CA SER A 174 9.67 -18.69 -16.29
C SER A 174 10.18 -17.30 -15.94
N LEU A 175 10.15 -16.40 -16.91
CA LEU A 175 10.39 -14.96 -16.73
C LEU A 175 9.23 -14.23 -17.36
N LYS A 176 8.45 -13.47 -16.59
CA LYS A 176 7.43 -12.58 -17.12
C LYS A 176 7.87 -11.14 -16.95
N TRP A 177 7.50 -10.30 -17.91
CA TRP A 177 7.70 -8.86 -17.83
C TRP A 177 6.48 -8.09 -18.29
N SER A 178 6.36 -6.87 -17.80
CA SER A 178 5.42 -5.88 -18.32
C SER A 178 6.09 -4.51 -18.35
N ILE A 179 5.80 -3.75 -19.39
CA ILE A 179 6.19 -2.35 -19.53
C ILE A 179 4.92 -1.52 -19.36
N PHE A 180 4.98 -0.55 -18.47
CA PHE A 180 3.92 0.44 -18.29
C PHE A 180 4.47 1.85 -18.56
N ASP A 181 3.90 2.56 -19.53
CA ASP A 181 4.25 3.97 -19.83
C ASP A 181 3.16 4.87 -19.22
N THR A 182 3.46 5.54 -18.11
CA THR A 182 2.44 6.31 -17.39
C THR A 182 2.01 7.58 -18.11
N ALA A 183 2.81 8.11 -19.06
CA ALA A 183 2.39 9.19 -19.94
C ALA A 183 1.52 8.69 -21.09
N ARG A 184 1.80 7.48 -21.59
CA ARG A 184 1.12 6.91 -22.76
C ARG A 184 0.74 5.44 -22.51
N PRO A 185 -0.33 5.17 -21.73
CA PRO A 185 -0.74 3.80 -21.39
C PRO A 185 -1.03 2.90 -22.60
N GLN A 186 -1.32 3.48 -23.76
CA GLN A 186 -1.44 2.74 -25.02
C GLN A 186 -0.13 2.05 -25.47
N ASN A 187 1.01 2.41 -24.87
CA ASN A 187 2.31 1.79 -25.15
C ASN A 187 2.58 0.56 -24.27
N ASP A 188 1.69 0.23 -23.34
CA ASP A 188 1.87 -0.89 -22.42
C ASP A 188 2.08 -2.20 -23.18
N ALA A 189 2.96 -3.04 -22.65
CA ALA A 189 3.29 -4.31 -23.26
C ALA A 189 3.57 -5.37 -22.22
N HIS A 190 3.31 -6.63 -22.56
CA HIS A 190 3.55 -7.75 -21.68
C HIS A 190 4.24 -8.87 -22.45
N GLY A 191 5.13 -9.57 -21.77
CA GLY A 191 5.77 -10.73 -22.35
C GLY A 191 6.14 -11.76 -21.31
N GLN A 192 6.40 -12.96 -21.79
CA GLN A 192 6.82 -14.07 -20.97
C GLN A 192 7.71 -15.03 -21.74
N ILE A 193 8.63 -15.63 -21.01
CA ILE A 193 9.39 -16.80 -21.42
C ILE A 193 8.99 -17.94 -20.49
N GLU A 194 8.53 -19.04 -21.06
CA GLU A 194 8.14 -20.23 -20.34
C GLU A 194 9.11 -21.38 -20.63
N ARG A 195 9.19 -22.33 -19.69
CA ARG A 195 10.01 -23.56 -19.78
C ARG A 195 11.52 -23.29 -19.85
N ILE A 196 11.99 -22.25 -19.15
CA ILE A 196 13.43 -21.97 -19.00
C ILE A 196 14.13 -23.20 -18.45
N GLY A 197 15.30 -23.55 -19.02
CA GLY A 197 16.06 -24.75 -18.68
C GLY A 197 15.50 -26.07 -19.24
N ALA A 198 14.45 -26.05 -20.07
CA ALA A 198 13.86 -27.24 -20.69
C ALA A 198 13.74 -27.12 -22.21
N SER A 199 13.49 -28.25 -22.90
CA SER A 199 13.24 -28.23 -24.33
C SER A 199 11.93 -27.51 -24.66
N GLY A 200 11.91 -26.74 -25.75
CA GLY A 200 10.72 -25.99 -26.15
C GLY A 200 10.47 -24.72 -25.35
N THR A 201 11.53 -24.10 -24.80
CA THR A 201 11.48 -22.72 -24.29
C THR A 201 10.84 -21.81 -25.31
N ARG A 202 9.85 -21.03 -24.89
CA ARG A 202 9.09 -20.16 -25.78
C ARG A 202 8.98 -18.77 -25.19
N LEU A 203 9.30 -17.77 -26.01
CA LEU A 203 9.07 -16.36 -25.77
C LEU A 203 7.78 -15.95 -26.44
N VAL A 204 6.91 -15.27 -25.70
CA VAL A 204 5.74 -14.58 -26.24
C VAL A 204 5.77 -13.13 -25.74
N GLN A 205 5.57 -12.16 -26.62
CA GLN A 205 5.32 -10.77 -26.24
C GLN A 205 4.09 -10.27 -26.99
N HIS A 206 3.22 -9.57 -26.28
CA HIS A 206 2.14 -8.79 -26.84
C HIS A 206 2.42 -7.32 -26.54
N GLY A 207 2.61 -6.53 -27.59
CA GLY A 207 2.74 -5.09 -27.51
C GLY A 207 1.76 -4.40 -28.46
N PRO A 208 1.68 -3.07 -28.42
CA PRO A 208 0.75 -2.30 -29.23
C PRO A 208 1.02 -2.42 -30.73
N ARG A 209 2.27 -2.72 -31.12
CA ARG A 209 2.71 -2.81 -32.51
C ARG A 209 2.52 -4.20 -33.10
N CYS A 210 2.93 -5.24 -32.40
CA CYS A 210 2.72 -6.61 -32.83
C CYS A 210 2.84 -7.63 -31.69
N GLU A 211 2.41 -8.85 -32.00
CA GLU A 211 2.68 -10.04 -31.20
C GLU A 211 3.94 -10.74 -31.71
N VAL A 212 4.83 -11.12 -30.78
CA VAL A 212 6.05 -11.86 -31.05
C VAL A 212 5.89 -13.24 -30.42
N ASN A 213 6.13 -14.30 -31.20
CA ASN A 213 6.17 -15.67 -30.70
C ASN A 213 7.42 -16.37 -31.25
N ARG A 214 8.39 -16.66 -30.37
CA ARG A 214 9.69 -17.22 -30.75
C ARG A 214 10.03 -18.44 -29.91
N LYS A 215 10.55 -19.47 -30.56
CA LYS A 215 11.23 -20.57 -29.85
C LYS A 215 12.64 -20.10 -29.50
N LEU A 216 13.04 -20.31 -28.25
CA LEU A 216 14.38 -20.02 -27.77
C LEU A 216 15.20 -21.30 -27.68
N PRO A 217 16.54 -21.24 -27.84
CA PRO A 217 17.41 -22.35 -27.54
C PRO A 217 17.33 -22.74 -26.06
N LEU A 218 17.84 -23.93 -25.73
CA LEU A 218 18.00 -24.34 -24.34
C LEU A 218 18.98 -23.39 -23.64
N GLY A 219 18.56 -22.79 -22.54
CA GLY A 219 19.32 -21.81 -21.76
C GLY A 219 18.68 -21.56 -20.40
N GLY A 220 19.42 -20.89 -19.52
CA GLY A 220 18.96 -20.49 -18.20
C GLY A 220 18.35 -19.09 -18.18
N HIS A 221 18.20 -18.53 -16.98
CA HIS A 221 17.70 -17.17 -16.80
C HIS A 221 18.56 -16.09 -17.51
N PRO A 222 19.92 -16.15 -17.53
CA PRO A 222 20.71 -15.15 -18.27
C PRO A 222 20.36 -15.07 -19.76
N GLU A 223 20.23 -16.23 -20.43
CA GLU A 223 19.82 -16.26 -21.85
C GLU A 223 18.38 -15.79 -22.04
N ALA A 224 17.48 -16.06 -21.07
CA ALA A 224 16.11 -15.57 -21.09
C ALA A 224 16.05 -14.04 -20.96
N PHE A 225 16.86 -13.45 -20.07
CA PHE A 225 16.97 -11.99 -19.93
C PHE A 225 17.55 -11.35 -21.21
N ALA A 226 18.57 -11.96 -21.82
CA ALA A 226 19.10 -11.49 -23.10
C ALA A 226 18.01 -11.48 -24.20
N ALA A 227 17.26 -12.58 -24.32
CA ALA A 227 16.16 -12.68 -25.29
C ALA A 227 15.03 -11.67 -25.02
N MET A 228 14.72 -11.39 -23.75
CA MET A 228 13.78 -10.33 -23.37
C MET A 228 14.29 -8.97 -23.86
N MET A 229 15.57 -8.63 -23.62
CA MET A 229 16.15 -7.35 -24.05
C MET A 229 16.16 -7.19 -25.57
N GLU A 230 16.48 -8.24 -26.32
CA GLU A 230 16.41 -8.23 -27.78
C GLU A 230 15.00 -7.89 -28.28
N VAL A 231 13.96 -8.45 -27.65
CA VAL A 231 12.58 -8.23 -28.06
C VAL A 231 12.08 -6.84 -27.63
N LEU A 232 12.49 -6.35 -26.46
CA LEU A 232 12.12 -5.02 -25.96
C LEU A 232 12.71 -3.88 -26.82
N LEU A 233 13.94 -4.04 -27.32
CA LEU A 233 14.70 -3.02 -28.07
C LEU A 233 14.57 -3.15 -29.61
N ASP A 234 13.82 -4.13 -30.11
CA ASP A 234 13.71 -4.35 -31.55
C ASP A 234 13.11 -3.12 -32.27
N ARG A 235 13.69 -2.72 -33.40
CA ARG A 235 13.27 -1.51 -34.12
C ARG A 235 11.87 -1.62 -34.75
N GLY A 236 11.43 -2.83 -35.08
CA GLY A 236 10.12 -3.07 -35.70
C GLY A 236 9.01 -3.24 -34.66
N PHE A 237 9.26 -4.03 -33.61
CA PHE A 237 8.23 -4.44 -32.66
C PHE A 237 8.58 -4.26 -31.19
N GLY A 238 9.75 -3.70 -30.88
CA GLY A 238 10.12 -3.34 -29.52
C GLY A 238 9.13 -2.38 -28.90
N VAL A 239 9.29 -2.10 -27.62
CA VAL A 239 8.39 -1.22 -26.87
C VAL A 239 9.16 -0.10 -26.17
N ILE A 240 10.49 -0.18 -26.19
CA ILE A 240 11.41 0.87 -25.76
C ILE A 240 12.41 1.17 -26.88
N SER A 241 12.85 2.42 -27.01
CA SER A 241 13.84 2.82 -28.02
C SER A 241 15.28 2.58 -27.54
N GLU A 242 15.50 2.69 -26.23
CA GLU A 242 16.81 2.54 -25.59
C GLU A 242 16.65 2.12 -24.13
N LEU A 243 17.74 1.65 -23.50
CA LEU A 243 17.71 1.20 -22.10
C LEU A 243 17.34 2.31 -21.13
N SER A 244 17.78 3.54 -21.40
CA SER A 244 17.50 4.73 -20.58
C SER A 244 16.02 5.12 -20.60
N SER A 245 15.23 4.57 -21.53
CA SER A 245 13.77 4.75 -21.55
C SER A 245 13.11 4.10 -20.35
N ILE A 246 13.71 3.06 -19.75
CA ILE A 246 13.19 2.47 -18.51
C ILE A 246 13.65 3.33 -17.34
N THR A 247 12.69 3.82 -16.57
CA THR A 247 12.92 4.74 -15.45
C THR A 247 12.86 4.06 -14.09
N VAL A 248 12.23 2.89 -14.01
CA VAL A 248 12.14 2.08 -12.79
C VAL A 248 11.95 0.61 -13.11
N VAL A 249 12.53 -0.27 -12.29
CA VAL A 249 12.30 -1.72 -12.38
C VAL A 249 11.60 -2.23 -11.12
N GLY A 250 10.37 -2.71 -11.25
CA GLY A 250 9.63 -3.38 -10.17
C GLY A 250 9.84 -4.88 -10.19
N HIS A 251 10.14 -5.49 -9.05
CA HIS A 251 10.34 -6.94 -8.93
C HIS A 251 9.31 -7.56 -8.01
N ARG A 252 8.67 -8.64 -8.49
CA ARG A 252 7.93 -9.50 -7.58
C ARG A 252 8.90 -10.32 -6.72
N VAL A 253 8.74 -10.22 -5.41
CA VAL A 253 9.43 -11.04 -4.42
C VAL A 253 8.41 -11.81 -3.60
N VAL A 254 8.58 -13.12 -3.45
CA VAL A 254 7.56 -13.93 -2.77
C VAL A 254 7.53 -13.64 -1.26
N HIS A 255 8.68 -13.65 -0.58
CA HIS A 255 8.71 -13.54 0.89
C HIS A 255 9.52 -12.34 1.37
N GLY A 256 8.87 -11.45 2.14
CA GLY A 256 9.49 -10.26 2.78
C GLY A 256 9.78 -10.41 4.27
N GLY A 257 9.32 -11.52 4.88
CA GLY A 257 9.45 -11.73 6.32
C GLY A 257 8.66 -10.69 7.11
N GLU A 258 9.04 -10.45 8.36
CA GLU A 258 8.44 -9.37 9.17
C GLU A 258 9.04 -8.00 8.84
N ARG A 259 10.21 -7.97 8.18
CA ARG A 259 10.96 -6.75 7.92
C ARG A 259 10.38 -5.94 6.77
N PHE A 260 10.05 -6.60 5.66
CA PHE A 260 9.59 -5.95 4.44
C PHE A 260 8.06 -6.01 4.34
N THR A 261 7.40 -4.99 4.91
CA THR A 261 5.93 -4.87 4.97
C THR A 261 5.34 -3.97 3.88
N GLY A 262 6.15 -3.55 2.91
CA GLY A 262 5.76 -2.69 1.79
C GLY A 262 6.81 -2.67 0.68
N PRO A 263 6.56 -1.95 -0.43
CA PRO A 263 7.55 -1.81 -1.51
C PRO A 263 8.84 -1.19 -0.99
N THR A 264 9.97 -1.74 -1.39
CA THR A 264 11.30 -1.36 -0.86
C THR A 264 12.28 -1.16 -2.00
N ILE A 265 12.95 0.00 -2.06
CA ILE A 265 14.03 0.22 -3.02
C ILE A 265 15.19 -0.73 -2.72
N ILE A 266 15.70 -1.35 -3.76
CA ILE A 266 16.74 -2.37 -3.68
C ILE A 266 18.10 -1.67 -3.65
N ASP A 267 18.83 -1.89 -2.56
CA ASP A 267 20.24 -1.59 -2.40
C ASP A 267 21.03 -2.84 -1.98
N GLY A 268 22.33 -2.68 -1.68
CA GLY A 268 23.17 -3.79 -1.24
C GLY A 268 22.69 -4.44 0.05
N HIS A 269 22.19 -3.65 1.02
CA HIS A 269 21.70 -4.15 2.29
C HIS A 269 20.40 -4.94 2.14
N VAL A 270 19.47 -4.43 1.32
CA VAL A 270 18.21 -5.13 1.00
C VAL A 270 18.50 -6.47 0.34
N LEU A 271 19.45 -6.55 -0.59
CA LEU A 271 19.83 -7.82 -1.23
C LEU A 271 20.34 -8.86 -0.22
N GLU A 272 21.18 -8.47 0.73
CA GLU A 272 21.68 -9.37 1.78
C GLU A 272 20.54 -9.90 2.66
N GLU A 273 19.57 -9.05 2.99
CA GLU A 273 18.39 -9.45 3.75
C GLU A 273 17.48 -10.38 2.96
N LEU A 274 17.31 -10.14 1.65
CA LEU A 274 16.54 -11.03 0.77
C LEU A 274 17.18 -12.43 0.66
N ASP A 275 18.51 -12.52 0.63
CA ASP A 275 19.22 -13.81 0.66
C ASP A 275 18.94 -14.57 1.96
N LYS A 276 18.91 -13.89 3.13
CA LYS A 276 18.58 -14.54 4.42
C LYS A 276 17.16 -15.10 4.43
N LEU A 277 16.22 -14.39 3.79
CA LEU A 277 14.81 -14.81 3.65
C LEU A 277 14.61 -16.01 2.72
N ALA A 278 15.64 -16.46 1.99
CA ALA A 278 15.58 -17.69 1.20
C ALA A 278 15.19 -18.91 2.03
N THR A 279 15.50 -18.92 3.33
CA THR A 279 15.12 -19.99 4.26
C THR A 279 13.61 -20.13 4.43
N LEU A 280 12.85 -19.04 4.32
CA LEU A 280 11.39 -19.02 4.46
C LEU A 280 10.67 -19.40 3.15
N ALA A 281 11.30 -19.16 2.00
CA ALA A 281 10.74 -19.48 0.68
C ALA A 281 11.81 -20.03 -0.29
N PRO A 282 12.35 -21.24 -0.04
CA PRO A 282 13.54 -21.77 -0.72
C PRO A 282 13.34 -22.01 -2.23
N LEU A 283 12.10 -22.27 -2.66
CA LEU A 283 11.77 -22.48 -4.07
C LEU A 283 11.52 -21.18 -4.85
N HIS A 284 11.48 -20.03 -4.17
CA HIS A 284 11.02 -18.78 -4.76
C HIS A 284 12.04 -17.64 -4.59
N ASN A 285 12.36 -17.27 -3.34
CA ASN A 285 13.21 -16.13 -3.05
C ASN A 285 14.58 -16.20 -3.76
N PRO A 286 15.30 -17.34 -3.78
CA PRO A 286 16.57 -17.44 -4.52
C PRO A 286 16.46 -17.08 -6.00
N VAL A 287 15.35 -17.48 -6.64
CA VAL A 287 15.09 -17.18 -8.06
C VAL A 287 14.73 -15.71 -8.25
N ASN A 288 13.95 -15.12 -7.33
CA ASN A 288 13.66 -13.70 -7.35
C ASN A 288 14.94 -12.86 -7.21
N VAL A 289 15.81 -13.20 -6.25
CA VAL A 289 17.08 -12.48 -6.03
C VAL A 289 18.03 -12.64 -7.23
N ALA A 290 18.11 -13.83 -7.83
CA ALA A 290 18.90 -14.02 -9.06
C ALA A 290 18.40 -13.12 -10.21
N GLY A 291 17.08 -13.00 -10.37
CA GLY A 291 16.47 -12.08 -11.33
C GLY A 291 16.78 -10.61 -11.05
N ILE A 292 16.73 -10.19 -9.77
CA ILE A 292 17.10 -8.84 -9.35
C ILE A 292 18.57 -8.54 -9.69
N ARG A 293 19.49 -9.47 -9.38
CA ARG A 293 20.92 -9.31 -9.69
C ARG A 293 21.17 -9.14 -11.19
N GLU A 294 20.46 -9.90 -12.02
CA GLU A 294 20.59 -9.79 -13.48
C GLU A 294 20.00 -8.47 -14.00
N ALA A 295 18.87 -8.02 -13.45
CA ALA A 295 18.31 -6.71 -13.79
C ALA A 295 19.24 -5.56 -13.34
N LEU A 296 19.89 -5.63 -12.19
CA LEU A 296 20.88 -4.64 -11.74
C LEU A 296 22.09 -4.58 -12.68
N ARG A 297 22.51 -5.72 -13.23
CA ARG A 297 23.57 -5.78 -14.25
C ARG A 297 23.16 -5.10 -15.56
N LEU A 298 21.91 -5.24 -15.98
CA LEU A 298 21.37 -4.67 -17.22
C LEU A 298 21.00 -3.19 -17.09
N PHE A 299 20.53 -2.77 -15.92
CA PHE A 299 20.03 -1.43 -15.63
C PHE A 299 20.72 -0.79 -14.41
N PRO A 300 22.05 -0.56 -14.45
CA PRO A 300 22.82 -0.16 -13.28
C PRO A 300 22.47 1.24 -12.72
N ALA A 301 21.93 2.11 -13.57
CA ALA A 301 21.53 3.48 -13.19
C ALA A 301 20.04 3.62 -12.87
N VAL A 302 19.24 2.56 -13.06
CA VAL A 302 17.78 2.60 -12.90
C VAL A 302 17.43 2.10 -11.50
N PRO A 303 16.65 2.86 -10.71
CA PRO A 303 16.21 2.40 -9.40
C PRO A 303 15.33 1.16 -9.53
N GLN A 304 15.53 0.20 -8.63
CA GLN A 304 14.79 -1.05 -8.62
C GLN A 304 14.04 -1.21 -7.31
N VAL A 305 12.82 -1.74 -7.36
CA VAL A 305 11.93 -1.85 -6.19
C VAL A 305 11.49 -3.29 -6.03
N ALA A 306 11.66 -3.85 -4.84
CA ALA A 306 11.09 -5.14 -4.47
C ALA A 306 9.67 -4.96 -3.93
N VAL A 307 8.71 -5.69 -4.49
CA VAL A 307 7.30 -5.73 -4.08
C VAL A 307 6.96 -7.14 -3.62
N PHE A 308 6.49 -7.26 -2.38
CA PHE A 308 6.40 -8.53 -1.68
C PHE A 308 4.97 -9.10 -1.67
N ASP A 309 4.80 -10.38 -2.02
CA ASP A 309 3.48 -11.06 -1.93
C ASP A 309 2.95 -11.10 -0.49
N THR A 310 3.83 -11.01 0.49
CA THR A 310 3.55 -11.04 1.93
C THR A 310 3.17 -9.66 2.51
N ALA A 311 3.51 -8.56 1.82
CA ALA A 311 3.37 -7.21 2.38
C ALA A 311 1.91 -6.80 2.63
N PHE A 312 0.97 -7.20 1.76
CA PHE A 312 -0.44 -6.88 1.94
C PHE A 312 -1.02 -7.45 3.25
N HIS A 313 -0.48 -8.60 3.69
CA HIS A 313 -0.89 -9.34 4.87
C HIS A 313 -0.13 -8.93 6.14
N ALA A 314 0.76 -7.94 6.08
CA ALA A 314 1.47 -7.44 7.27
C ALA A 314 0.53 -6.88 8.35
N THR A 315 -0.73 -6.56 7.98
CA THR A 315 -1.77 -6.04 8.89
C THR A 315 -2.53 -7.13 9.66
N LEU A 316 -2.19 -8.42 9.47
CA LEU A 316 -2.82 -9.51 10.21
C LEU A 316 -2.70 -9.28 11.73
N PRO A 317 -3.79 -9.39 12.51
CA PRO A 317 -3.72 -9.31 13.96
C PRO A 317 -3.08 -10.57 14.56
N ALA A 318 -2.51 -10.46 15.77
CA ALA A 318 -1.79 -11.54 16.44
C ALA A 318 -2.57 -12.85 16.54
N HIS A 319 -3.87 -12.79 16.82
CA HIS A 319 -4.72 -13.98 16.91
C HIS A 319 -4.94 -14.68 15.56
N ALA A 320 -4.72 -14.00 14.43
CA ALA A 320 -4.83 -14.58 13.09
C ALA A 320 -3.49 -15.14 12.58
N PHE A 321 -2.37 -14.55 12.99
CA PHE A 321 -1.05 -15.00 12.51
C PHE A 321 -0.30 -15.96 13.43
N LEU A 322 -0.59 -15.99 14.72
CA LEU A 322 0.04 -16.93 15.64
C LEU A 322 -0.57 -18.32 15.49
N TYR A 323 0.26 -19.33 15.30
CA TYR A 323 -0.17 -20.72 15.41
C TYR A 323 -0.30 -21.12 16.89
N GLY A 324 -1.09 -22.16 17.16
CA GLY A 324 -1.19 -22.81 18.47
C GLY A 324 0.07 -23.61 18.84
N LEU A 325 1.25 -23.00 18.71
CA LEU A 325 2.56 -23.55 19.04
C LEU A 325 3.14 -22.82 20.27
N PRO A 326 4.13 -23.42 20.97
CA PRO A 326 4.86 -22.71 22.01
C PRO A 326 5.47 -21.39 21.50
N SER A 327 5.30 -20.28 22.24
CA SER A 327 5.65 -18.93 21.80
C SER A 327 7.11 -18.78 21.34
N ARG A 328 8.03 -19.54 21.95
CA ARG A 328 9.45 -19.57 21.57
C ARG A 328 9.68 -19.75 20.06
N TYR A 329 8.85 -20.54 19.36
CA TYR A 329 9.02 -20.76 17.91
C TYR A 329 8.69 -19.53 17.09
N TYR A 330 7.75 -18.71 17.55
CA TYR A 330 7.52 -17.40 16.98
C TYR A 330 8.69 -16.46 17.30
N GLU A 331 9.09 -16.40 18.57
CA GLU A 331 10.13 -15.47 19.05
C GLU A 331 11.52 -15.73 18.44
N THR A 332 11.91 -16.99 18.23
CA THR A 332 13.25 -17.35 17.74
C THR A 332 13.32 -17.65 16.25
N GLU A 333 12.23 -18.17 15.66
CA GLU A 333 12.22 -18.63 14.27
C GLU A 333 11.20 -17.89 13.40
N SER A 334 10.45 -16.95 13.97
CA SER A 334 9.41 -16.18 13.26
C SER A 334 8.37 -17.07 12.57
N ILE A 335 8.04 -18.21 13.20
CA ILE A 335 7.00 -19.13 12.73
C ILE A 335 5.63 -18.49 12.99
N ARG A 336 5.04 -17.97 11.92
CA ARG A 336 3.73 -17.31 11.90
C ARG A 336 3.07 -17.47 10.54
N ARG A 337 1.80 -17.08 10.44
CA ARG A 337 1.15 -16.82 9.15
C ARG A 337 1.75 -15.56 8.53
N TYR A 338 2.21 -15.69 7.28
CA TYR A 338 2.60 -14.55 6.44
C TYR A 338 1.54 -14.27 5.40
N GLY A 339 1.01 -15.31 4.72
CA GLY A 339 0.08 -15.16 3.62
C GLY A 339 0.76 -14.75 2.30
N PHE A 340 0.15 -15.11 1.17
CA PHE A 340 0.68 -14.81 -0.17
C PHE A 340 -0.45 -14.43 -1.14
N HIS A 341 -0.06 -14.07 -2.37
CA HIS A 341 -0.92 -13.40 -3.35
C HIS A 341 -1.37 -12.00 -2.90
N GLY A 342 -0.58 -11.32 -2.08
CA GLY A 342 -0.89 -9.99 -1.56
C GLY A 342 -1.10 -8.95 -2.65
N SER A 343 -0.30 -8.97 -3.72
CA SER A 343 -0.48 -8.07 -4.88
C SER A 343 -1.83 -8.30 -5.58
N SER A 344 -2.24 -9.56 -5.72
CA SER A 344 -3.54 -9.89 -6.31
C SER A 344 -4.71 -9.47 -5.41
N HIS A 345 -4.65 -9.80 -4.11
CA HIS A 345 -5.67 -9.39 -3.14
C HIS A 345 -5.77 -7.87 -3.04
N GLY A 346 -4.64 -7.17 -3.00
CA GLY A 346 -4.58 -5.71 -3.00
C GLY A 346 -5.18 -5.09 -4.27
N HIS A 347 -4.87 -5.65 -5.45
CA HIS A 347 -5.44 -5.19 -6.72
C HIS A 347 -6.96 -5.31 -6.74
N VAL A 348 -7.50 -6.48 -6.36
CA VAL A 348 -8.96 -6.71 -6.44
C VAL A 348 -9.76 -5.88 -5.45
N VAL A 349 -9.17 -5.46 -4.32
CA VAL A 349 -9.79 -4.47 -3.42
C VAL A 349 -10.01 -3.15 -4.15
N LEU A 350 -8.98 -2.64 -4.82
CA LEU A 350 -9.06 -1.38 -5.56
C LEU A 350 -10.03 -1.49 -6.74
N ALA A 351 -10.00 -2.61 -7.46
CA ALA A 351 -10.92 -2.85 -8.58
C ALA A 351 -12.38 -2.97 -8.13
N ALA A 352 -12.66 -3.68 -7.03
CA ALA A 352 -14.00 -3.77 -6.46
C ALA A 352 -14.49 -2.40 -5.97
N ALA A 353 -13.65 -1.65 -5.25
CA ALA A 353 -13.94 -0.31 -4.77
C ALA A 353 -14.28 0.65 -5.93
N HIS A 354 -13.46 0.64 -6.98
CA HIS A 354 -13.67 1.43 -8.20
C HIS A 354 -15.03 1.09 -8.86
N PHE A 355 -15.31 -0.21 -9.05
CA PHE A 355 -16.55 -0.67 -9.66
C PHE A 355 -17.80 -0.28 -8.85
N LEU A 356 -17.72 -0.42 -7.52
CA LEU A 356 -18.82 -0.09 -6.61
C LEU A 356 -18.94 1.40 -6.33
N LYS A 357 -17.98 2.22 -6.77
CA LYS A 357 -17.87 3.66 -6.47
C LYS A 357 -17.92 3.92 -4.96
N LYS A 358 -17.24 3.07 -4.20
CA LYS A 358 -17.11 3.14 -2.74
C LYS A 358 -15.65 3.13 -2.37
N HIS A 359 -15.26 3.89 -1.36
CA HIS A 359 -13.89 3.88 -0.89
C HIS A 359 -13.55 2.49 -0.29
N PRO A 360 -12.32 1.94 -0.45
CA PRO A 360 -11.94 0.66 0.14
C PRO A 360 -12.18 0.54 1.66
N ARG A 361 -12.16 1.69 2.37
CA ARG A 361 -12.46 1.80 3.80
C ARG A 361 -13.95 1.78 4.13
N GLU A 362 -14.83 1.51 3.18
CA GLU A 362 -16.26 1.31 3.44
C GLU A 362 -16.68 -0.13 3.18
N LEU A 363 -15.72 -1.02 2.89
CA LEU A 363 -15.98 -2.36 2.38
C LEU A 363 -15.33 -3.42 3.26
N LYS A 364 -16.13 -4.44 3.61
CA LYS A 364 -15.69 -5.75 4.05
C LYS A 364 -15.71 -6.72 2.87
N ILE A 365 -14.54 -7.21 2.48
CA ILE A 365 -14.36 -8.01 1.27
C ILE A 365 -13.80 -9.39 1.64
N VAL A 366 -14.39 -10.44 1.09
CA VAL A 366 -13.72 -11.74 0.97
C VAL A 366 -13.26 -11.90 -0.48
N SER A 367 -11.95 -11.99 -0.69
CA SER A 367 -11.37 -12.21 -2.02
C SER A 367 -10.91 -13.66 -2.19
N CYS A 368 -11.33 -14.27 -3.29
CA CYS A 368 -11.01 -15.64 -3.67
C CYS A 368 -10.05 -15.63 -4.87
N HIS A 369 -8.74 -15.64 -4.62
CA HIS A 369 -7.74 -15.88 -5.66
C HIS A 369 -7.67 -17.37 -5.93
N LEU A 370 -8.33 -17.84 -6.99
CA LEU A 370 -8.40 -19.27 -7.33
C LEU A 370 -7.61 -19.51 -8.63
N GLY A 371 -6.39 -20.02 -8.51
CA GLY A 371 -5.52 -20.38 -9.64
C GLY A 371 -4.82 -21.72 -9.40
N SER A 372 -3.67 -21.91 -10.06
CA SER A 372 -2.81 -23.09 -9.80
C SER A 372 -2.34 -23.14 -8.34
N GLY A 373 -2.00 -21.98 -7.78
CA GLY A 373 -2.06 -21.71 -6.34
C GLY A 373 -3.37 -20.99 -6.01
N ALA A 374 -3.95 -21.28 -4.84
CA ALA A 374 -5.23 -20.70 -4.44
C ALA A 374 -5.19 -20.19 -3.00
N SER A 375 -5.70 -18.98 -2.76
CA SER A 375 -5.85 -18.41 -1.42
C SER A 375 -7.12 -17.57 -1.30
N LEU A 376 -7.70 -17.55 -0.10
CA LEU A 376 -8.75 -16.61 0.26
C LEU A 376 -8.19 -15.58 1.26
N CYS A 377 -8.74 -14.37 1.23
CA CYS A 377 -8.36 -13.30 2.16
C CYS A 377 -9.61 -12.61 2.70
N ALA A 378 -9.66 -12.38 4.01
CA ALA A 378 -10.62 -11.51 4.67
C ALA A 378 -10.02 -10.11 4.75
N ILE A 379 -10.73 -9.11 4.22
CA ILE A 379 -10.25 -7.75 4.09
C ILE A 379 -11.26 -6.83 4.76
N ASP A 380 -10.86 -6.21 5.87
CA ASP A 380 -11.65 -5.24 6.61
C ASP A 380 -11.13 -3.83 6.28
N HIS A 381 -11.92 -3.03 5.57
CA HIS A 381 -11.63 -1.62 5.32
C HIS A 381 -10.26 -1.39 4.64
N GLY A 382 -9.92 -2.26 3.67
CA GLY A 382 -8.65 -2.23 2.94
C GLY A 382 -7.45 -2.87 3.66
N ARG A 383 -7.64 -3.50 4.82
CA ARG A 383 -6.61 -4.22 5.57
C ARG A 383 -6.88 -5.72 5.56
N SER A 384 -5.86 -6.52 5.28
CA SER A 384 -5.94 -7.97 5.45
C SER A 384 -6.06 -8.29 6.94
N VAL A 385 -7.12 -8.99 7.34
CA VAL A 385 -7.34 -9.42 8.72
C VAL A 385 -7.27 -10.93 8.90
N ASP A 386 -7.42 -11.71 7.82
CA ASP A 386 -7.13 -13.15 7.80
C ASP A 386 -6.84 -13.62 6.36
N THR A 387 -6.11 -14.72 6.19
CA THR A 387 -5.80 -15.32 4.88
C THR A 387 -5.53 -16.82 5.01
N THR A 388 -5.91 -17.59 4.00
CA THR A 388 -5.83 -19.06 4.11
C THR A 388 -4.40 -19.59 3.99
N MET A 389 -3.53 -18.90 3.26
CA MET A 389 -2.13 -19.30 3.18
C MET A 389 -1.38 -18.96 4.46
N GLY A 390 -0.35 -19.75 4.73
CA GLY A 390 0.26 -19.87 6.04
C GLY A 390 1.62 -19.23 6.18
N PHE A 391 2.47 -19.97 6.89
CA PHE A 391 3.92 -19.80 6.91
C PHE A 391 4.51 -20.08 5.52
N THR A 392 3.92 -21.03 4.80
CA THR A 392 4.26 -21.36 3.41
C THR A 392 3.02 -21.25 2.51
N PRO A 393 3.19 -21.21 1.18
CA PRO A 393 2.09 -21.22 0.23
C PRO A 393 1.32 -22.55 0.15
N ALA A 394 1.59 -23.53 1.02
CA ALA A 394 0.96 -24.85 1.01
C ALA A 394 -0.31 -24.94 1.88
N GLU A 395 -0.43 -24.11 2.93
CA GLU A 395 -1.60 -24.10 3.82
C GLU A 395 -2.86 -23.56 3.12
N GLY A 396 -4.03 -24.01 3.60
CA GLY A 396 -5.33 -23.49 3.22
C GLY A 396 -6.05 -24.38 2.22
N LEU A 397 -6.28 -23.84 1.01
CA LEU A 397 -7.07 -24.51 0.00
C LEU A 397 -6.32 -25.68 -0.64
N VAL A 398 -7.08 -26.65 -1.13
CA VAL A 398 -6.59 -27.61 -2.14
C VAL A 398 -6.22 -26.83 -3.39
N MET A 399 -5.04 -27.09 -3.96
CA MET A 399 -4.54 -26.36 -5.14
C MET A 399 -4.26 -27.34 -6.28
N GLY A 400 -3.60 -26.90 -7.36
CA GLY A 400 -3.27 -27.79 -8.48
C GLY A 400 -2.48 -29.02 -8.05
N THR A 401 -1.35 -28.79 -7.35
CA THR A 401 -0.45 -29.86 -6.87
C THR A 401 -0.18 -29.83 -5.37
N ARG A 402 -0.73 -28.83 -4.66
CA ARG A 402 -0.53 -28.67 -3.22
C ARG A 402 -1.72 -29.22 -2.43
N CYS A 403 -1.41 -29.88 -1.32
CA CYS A 403 -2.41 -30.57 -0.49
C CYS A 403 -3.43 -29.62 0.18
N GLY A 404 -3.03 -28.40 0.54
CA GLY A 404 -3.85 -27.54 1.40
C GLY A 404 -3.84 -28.04 2.85
N ASP A 405 -4.88 -27.68 3.60
CA ASP A 405 -5.02 -28.09 5.00
C ASP A 405 -5.18 -29.61 5.16
N ILE A 406 -4.24 -30.20 5.91
CA ILE A 406 -4.29 -31.58 6.38
C ILE A 406 -3.97 -31.63 7.88
N ASP A 407 -4.37 -32.72 8.53
CA ASP A 407 -3.98 -32.99 9.91
C ASP A 407 -2.45 -33.17 10.01
N SER A 408 -1.80 -32.43 10.92
CA SER A 408 -0.36 -32.54 11.16
C SER A 408 0.07 -33.94 11.59
N GLY A 409 -0.82 -34.72 12.21
CA GLY A 409 -0.61 -36.13 12.53
C GLY A 409 -0.40 -37.02 11.30
N VAL A 410 -0.93 -36.64 10.13
CA VAL A 410 -0.71 -37.35 8.86
C VAL A 410 0.75 -37.26 8.45
N LEU A 411 1.39 -36.10 8.63
CA LEU A 411 2.82 -35.91 8.32
C LEU A 411 3.68 -36.83 9.17
N LEU A 412 3.41 -36.89 10.47
CA LEU A 412 4.12 -37.77 11.40
C LEU A 412 3.89 -39.26 11.08
N HIS A 413 2.68 -39.61 10.65
CA HIS A 413 2.35 -40.97 10.24
C HIS A 413 3.15 -41.39 9.00
N LEU A 414 3.17 -40.55 7.95
CA LEU A 414 3.93 -40.80 6.73
C LEU A 414 5.44 -40.87 7.00
N GLN A 415 5.95 -40.01 7.88
CA GLN A 415 7.35 -40.04 8.28
C GLN A 415 7.73 -41.36 8.98
N ARG A 416 6.88 -41.84 9.90
CA ARG A 416 7.04 -43.17 10.52
C ARG A 416 6.93 -44.31 9.50
N GLY A 417 6.21 -44.07 8.41
CA GLY A 417 6.13 -44.95 7.24
C GLY A 417 7.37 -44.94 6.34
N GLY A 418 8.38 -44.11 6.65
CA GLY A 418 9.67 -44.10 5.97
C GLY A 418 9.92 -42.94 5.02
N LEU A 419 8.99 -41.97 4.91
CA LEU A 419 9.25 -40.75 4.14
C LEU A 419 10.15 -39.80 4.94
N ASP A 420 11.20 -39.28 4.30
CA ASP A 420 12.00 -38.20 4.87
C ASP A 420 11.36 -36.81 4.65
N ALA A 421 11.99 -35.77 5.21
CA ALA A 421 11.49 -34.40 5.11
C ALA A 421 11.42 -33.88 3.66
N ALA A 422 12.36 -34.25 2.80
CA ALA A 422 12.39 -33.81 1.40
C ALA A 422 11.30 -34.52 0.57
N GLN A 423 11.08 -35.81 0.84
CA GLN A 423 10.00 -36.59 0.24
C GLN A 423 8.63 -36.07 0.68
N LEU A 424 8.47 -35.72 1.96
CA LEU A 424 7.26 -35.07 2.46
C LEU A 424 7.03 -33.71 1.79
N ASP A 425 8.05 -32.86 1.70
CA ASP A 425 7.93 -31.57 1.02
C ASP A 425 7.49 -31.73 -0.44
N ARG A 426 8.09 -32.68 -1.17
CA ARG A 426 7.71 -33.02 -2.55
C ARG A 426 6.26 -33.50 -2.62
N LEU A 427 5.86 -34.42 -1.74
CA LEU A 427 4.50 -34.94 -1.68
C LEU A 427 3.49 -33.81 -1.49
N LEU A 428 3.72 -32.93 -0.51
CA LEU A 428 2.81 -31.86 -0.14
C LEU A 428 2.71 -30.76 -1.19
N ASN A 429 3.80 -30.48 -1.93
CA ASN A 429 3.86 -29.36 -2.87
C ASN A 429 3.66 -29.74 -4.35
N LYS A 430 4.00 -30.98 -4.75
CA LYS A 430 4.10 -31.38 -6.17
C LYS A 430 3.24 -32.57 -6.56
N GLU A 431 2.85 -33.42 -5.62
CA GLU A 431 2.15 -34.69 -5.91
C GLU A 431 0.72 -34.76 -5.33
N SER A 432 0.29 -33.71 -4.62
CA SER A 432 -1.00 -33.64 -3.93
C SER A 432 -2.01 -32.80 -4.73
N GLY A 433 -3.02 -32.24 -4.07
CA GLY A 433 -3.96 -31.31 -4.69
C GLY A 433 -4.95 -31.98 -5.64
N LEU A 434 -5.41 -31.21 -6.64
CA LEU A 434 -6.24 -31.71 -7.74
C LEU A 434 -5.55 -32.88 -8.45
N LEU A 435 -4.23 -32.79 -8.67
CA LEU A 435 -3.44 -33.84 -9.29
C LEU A 435 -3.49 -35.13 -8.49
N GLY A 436 -3.16 -35.09 -7.19
CA GLY A 436 -3.15 -36.28 -6.34
C GLY A 436 -4.54 -36.91 -6.18
N LEU A 437 -5.58 -36.09 -6.02
CA LEU A 437 -6.96 -36.57 -5.85
C LEU A 437 -7.50 -37.21 -7.12
N SER A 438 -7.36 -36.52 -8.25
CA SER A 438 -7.87 -37.01 -9.54
C SER A 438 -7.02 -38.14 -10.13
N GLY A 439 -5.70 -38.07 -9.97
CA GLY A 439 -4.75 -38.87 -10.75
C GLY A 439 -4.66 -38.47 -12.22
N ILE A 440 -5.23 -37.31 -12.60
CA ILE A 440 -5.33 -36.83 -13.98
C ILE A 440 -4.44 -35.61 -14.16
N SER A 441 -4.76 -34.50 -13.48
CA SER A 441 -4.13 -33.21 -13.73
C SER A 441 -4.25 -32.26 -12.55
N GLY A 442 -3.34 -31.28 -12.50
CA GLY A 442 -3.45 -30.12 -11.61
C GLY A 442 -4.29 -28.97 -12.20
N ASP A 443 -4.77 -29.10 -13.44
CA ASP A 443 -5.56 -28.07 -14.14
C ASP A 443 -7.07 -28.31 -13.97
N MET A 444 -7.78 -27.35 -13.37
CA MET A 444 -9.22 -27.48 -13.12
C MET A 444 -10.04 -27.70 -14.39
N ARG A 445 -9.61 -27.15 -15.54
CA ARG A 445 -10.35 -27.29 -16.81
C ARG A 445 -10.37 -28.75 -17.27
N GLU A 446 -9.25 -29.45 -17.10
CA GLU A 446 -9.15 -30.88 -17.42
C GLU A 446 -9.94 -31.72 -16.41
N ILE A 447 -9.97 -31.32 -15.14
CA ILE A 447 -10.79 -31.96 -14.11
C ILE A 447 -12.30 -31.81 -14.39
N GLU A 448 -12.76 -30.62 -14.74
CA GLU A 448 -14.16 -30.37 -15.09
C GLU A 448 -14.56 -31.18 -16.33
N ALA A 449 -13.74 -31.16 -17.39
CA ALA A 449 -14.00 -31.95 -18.60
C ALA A 449 -14.07 -33.46 -18.32
N ALA A 450 -13.17 -33.99 -17.49
CA ALA A 450 -13.19 -35.40 -17.09
C ALA A 450 -14.42 -35.74 -16.22
N ALA A 451 -14.81 -34.84 -15.32
CA ALA A 451 -16.01 -35.00 -14.49
C ALA A 451 -17.29 -34.99 -15.32
N ASP A 452 -17.38 -34.13 -16.34
CA ASP A 452 -18.50 -34.08 -17.30
C ASP A 452 -18.60 -35.36 -18.14
N LEU A 453 -17.47 -36.02 -18.40
CA LEU A 453 -17.41 -37.34 -19.02
C LEU A 453 -17.68 -38.51 -18.04
N GLY A 454 -17.97 -38.20 -16.77
CA GLY A 454 -18.35 -39.18 -15.75
C GLY A 454 -17.20 -39.77 -14.93
N ASP A 455 -15.99 -39.21 -14.98
CA ASP A 455 -14.89 -39.67 -14.13
C ASP A 455 -15.15 -39.36 -12.65
N ALA A 456 -15.26 -40.43 -11.85
CA ALA A 456 -15.60 -40.31 -10.43
C ALA A 456 -14.52 -39.61 -9.61
N ARG A 457 -13.23 -39.80 -9.93
CA ARG A 457 -12.12 -39.17 -9.20
C ARG A 457 -12.02 -37.69 -9.53
N ALA A 458 -12.22 -37.32 -10.79
CA ALA A 458 -12.30 -35.92 -11.22
C ALA A 458 -13.46 -35.19 -10.53
N LEU A 459 -14.65 -35.80 -10.49
CA LEU A 459 -15.80 -35.23 -9.79
C LEU A 459 -15.55 -35.06 -8.28
N ILE A 460 -14.89 -36.03 -7.64
CA ILE A 460 -14.50 -35.92 -6.22
C ILE A 460 -13.47 -34.79 -6.04
N ALA A 461 -12.44 -34.71 -6.88
CA ALA A 461 -11.43 -33.65 -6.81
C ALA A 461 -12.06 -32.25 -6.94
N PHE A 462 -12.95 -32.05 -7.93
CA PHE A 462 -13.73 -30.83 -8.11
C PHE A 462 -14.56 -30.49 -6.86
N LYS A 463 -15.30 -31.47 -6.32
CA LYS A 463 -16.14 -31.27 -5.13
C LYS A 463 -15.32 -30.94 -3.89
N VAL A 464 -14.18 -31.61 -3.69
CA VAL A 464 -13.26 -31.33 -2.58
C VAL A 464 -12.73 -29.91 -2.68
N PHE A 465 -12.29 -29.46 -3.86
CA PHE A 465 -11.84 -28.10 -4.09
C PHE A 465 -12.93 -27.07 -3.74
N CYS A 466 -14.12 -27.20 -4.35
CA CYS A 466 -15.23 -26.27 -4.13
C CYS A 466 -15.71 -26.27 -2.68
N TYR A 467 -15.73 -27.43 -2.02
CA TYR A 467 -16.09 -27.55 -0.60
C TYR A 467 -15.09 -26.81 0.30
N ARG A 468 -13.79 -26.90 0.02
CA ARG A 468 -12.75 -26.19 0.78
C ARG A 468 -12.84 -24.68 0.58
N VAL A 469 -13.10 -24.22 -0.65
CA VAL A 469 -13.38 -22.80 -0.93
C VAL A 469 -14.60 -22.33 -0.14
N ARG A 470 -15.72 -23.07 -0.20
CA ARG A 470 -16.95 -22.73 0.52
C ARG A 470 -16.75 -22.62 2.03
N LYS A 471 -16.09 -23.62 2.63
CA LYS A 471 -15.77 -23.63 4.06
C LYS A 471 -14.89 -22.43 4.42
N GLY A 472 -13.90 -22.11 3.59
CA GLY A 472 -13.03 -20.96 3.75
C GLY A 472 -13.80 -19.63 3.70
N ILE A 473 -14.70 -19.45 2.72
CA ILE A 473 -15.57 -18.26 2.65
C ILE A 473 -16.36 -18.10 3.95
N GLY A 474 -17.03 -19.17 4.41
CA GLY A 474 -17.81 -19.11 5.65
C GLY A 474 -16.98 -18.74 6.88
N ALA A 475 -15.76 -19.28 7.00
CA ALA A 475 -14.84 -18.95 8.08
C ALA A 475 -14.41 -17.47 8.03
N LEU A 476 -14.07 -16.96 6.84
CA LEU A 476 -13.64 -15.57 6.66
C LEU A 476 -14.79 -14.56 6.84
N VAL A 477 -16.02 -14.92 6.46
CA VAL A 477 -17.23 -14.13 6.76
C VAL A 477 -17.43 -14.02 8.26
N ALA A 478 -17.24 -15.12 9.00
CA ALA A 478 -17.33 -15.13 10.45
C ALA A 478 -16.23 -14.27 11.09
N ALA A 479 -14.99 -14.33 10.57
CA ALA A 479 -13.89 -13.49 11.02
C ALA A 479 -14.15 -11.98 10.83
N LEU A 480 -14.88 -11.60 9.78
CA LEU A 480 -15.25 -10.20 9.50
C LEU A 480 -16.51 -9.72 10.24
N GLY A 481 -17.30 -10.64 10.79
CA GLY A 481 -18.61 -10.33 11.37
C GLY A 481 -19.64 -9.88 10.33
N GLY A 482 -19.55 -10.41 9.10
CA GLY A 482 -20.36 -9.99 7.94
C GLY A 482 -19.48 -9.52 6.77
N ILE A 483 -20.06 -9.47 5.57
CA ILE A 483 -19.34 -9.08 4.34
C ILE A 483 -20.23 -8.20 3.45
N ASP A 484 -19.60 -7.33 2.66
CA ASP A 484 -20.27 -6.52 1.63
C ASP A 484 -20.03 -7.09 0.24
N VAL A 485 -18.83 -7.63 -0.01
CA VAL A 485 -18.38 -8.08 -1.33
C VAL A 485 -17.68 -9.43 -1.25
N LEU A 486 -18.07 -10.36 -2.12
CA LEU A 486 -17.36 -11.59 -2.40
C LEU A 486 -16.75 -11.50 -3.79
N VAL A 487 -15.43 -11.63 -3.90
CA VAL A 487 -14.70 -11.52 -5.16
C VAL A 487 -14.16 -12.88 -5.60
N PHE A 488 -14.33 -13.24 -6.87
CA PHE A 488 -13.60 -14.32 -7.53
C PHE A 488 -12.59 -13.77 -8.53
N THR A 489 -11.35 -14.21 -8.42
CA THR A 489 -10.26 -13.80 -9.31
C THR A 489 -9.30 -14.96 -9.61
N ALA A 490 -8.24 -14.68 -10.38
CA ALA A 490 -7.28 -15.61 -10.97
C ALA A 490 -7.92 -16.65 -11.90
N GLY A 491 -7.09 -17.52 -12.51
CA GLY A 491 -7.50 -18.33 -13.66
C GLY A 491 -8.73 -19.21 -13.45
N ILE A 492 -8.87 -19.87 -12.30
CA ILE A 492 -10.04 -20.72 -11.98
C ILE A 492 -11.23 -19.83 -11.57
N GLY A 493 -11.00 -18.83 -10.71
CA GLY A 493 -12.08 -17.98 -10.19
C GLY A 493 -12.75 -17.14 -11.28
N GLN A 494 -11.95 -16.63 -12.23
CA GLN A 494 -12.42 -15.93 -13.42
C GLN A 494 -13.05 -16.89 -14.44
N GLY A 495 -12.40 -18.04 -14.68
CA GLY A 495 -12.73 -18.90 -15.81
C GLY A 495 -13.86 -19.90 -15.59
N SER A 496 -14.08 -20.39 -14.37
CA SER A 496 -15.06 -21.46 -14.12
C SER A 496 -16.31 -20.98 -13.38
N ALA A 497 -17.42 -20.87 -14.12
CA ALA A 497 -18.75 -20.65 -13.55
C ALA A 497 -19.19 -21.81 -12.64
N GLY A 498 -18.79 -23.05 -12.96
CA GLY A 498 -19.10 -24.25 -12.17
C GLY A 498 -18.48 -24.19 -10.78
N VAL A 499 -17.18 -23.85 -10.70
CA VAL A 499 -16.48 -23.64 -9.42
C VAL A 499 -17.13 -22.53 -8.62
N ARG A 500 -17.41 -21.37 -9.22
CA ARG A 500 -18.08 -20.25 -8.51
C ARG A 500 -19.43 -20.66 -7.93
N GLY A 501 -20.27 -21.32 -8.73
CA GLY A 501 -21.58 -21.81 -8.30
C GLY A 501 -21.48 -22.80 -7.13
N ALA A 502 -20.62 -23.81 -7.26
CA ALA A 502 -20.41 -24.82 -6.22
C ALA A 502 -19.79 -24.25 -4.93
N ALA A 503 -18.89 -23.27 -5.06
CA ALA A 503 -18.23 -22.61 -3.93
C ALA A 503 -19.19 -21.77 -3.06
N VAL A 504 -20.22 -21.17 -3.65
CA VAL A 504 -21.19 -20.34 -2.89
C VAL A 504 -22.50 -21.07 -2.57
N GLN A 505 -22.70 -22.28 -3.10
CA GLN A 505 -23.90 -23.07 -2.85
C GLN A 505 -24.13 -23.30 -1.36
N GLY A 506 -25.27 -22.86 -0.84
CA GLY A 506 -25.63 -23.00 0.58
C GLY A 506 -25.25 -21.81 1.46
N LEU A 507 -24.60 -20.78 0.92
CA LEU A 507 -24.23 -19.56 1.67
C LEU A 507 -25.33 -18.48 1.66
N GLN A 508 -26.54 -18.79 1.22
CA GLN A 508 -27.67 -17.84 1.22
C GLN A 508 -28.01 -17.34 2.64
N CYS A 509 -27.78 -18.16 3.67
CA CYS A 509 -27.95 -17.74 5.07
C CYS A 509 -27.02 -16.61 5.51
N MET A 510 -25.95 -16.35 4.75
CA MET A 510 -25.00 -15.25 4.94
C MET A 510 -25.28 -14.08 3.99
N GLY A 511 -26.44 -14.05 3.32
CA GLY A 511 -26.80 -13.00 2.37
C GLY A 511 -26.11 -13.10 1.00
N ILE A 512 -25.46 -14.23 0.70
CA ILE A 512 -24.76 -14.48 -0.57
C ILE A 512 -25.72 -15.17 -1.55
N HIS A 513 -26.31 -14.40 -2.47
CA HIS A 513 -27.27 -14.90 -3.45
C HIS A 513 -26.73 -14.74 -4.87
N LEU A 514 -26.29 -15.85 -5.45
CA LEU A 514 -25.79 -15.94 -6.82
C LEU A 514 -26.93 -15.89 -7.85
N ASP A 515 -26.75 -15.11 -8.90
CA ASP A 515 -27.54 -15.19 -10.14
C ASP A 515 -26.85 -16.14 -11.11
N GLU A 516 -27.42 -17.33 -11.28
CA GLU A 516 -26.84 -18.37 -12.14
C GLU A 516 -26.75 -17.99 -13.62
N THR A 517 -27.64 -17.11 -14.09
CA THR A 517 -27.60 -16.64 -15.48
C THR A 517 -26.44 -15.66 -15.67
N ARG A 518 -26.29 -14.68 -14.76
CA ARG A 518 -25.13 -13.77 -14.76
C ARG A 518 -23.82 -14.53 -14.55
N ASN A 519 -23.80 -15.52 -13.66
CA ASN A 519 -22.63 -16.35 -13.38
C ASN A 519 -22.10 -17.09 -14.63
N ARG A 520 -23.00 -17.68 -15.43
CA ARG A 520 -22.65 -18.35 -16.69
C ARG A 520 -22.25 -17.38 -17.79
N ALA A 521 -22.82 -16.18 -17.81
CA ALA A 521 -22.54 -15.15 -18.80
C ALA A 521 -21.24 -14.37 -18.53
N ALA A 522 -20.77 -14.37 -17.27
CA ALA A 522 -19.55 -13.66 -16.87
C ALA A 522 -18.35 -14.12 -17.70
N THR A 523 -17.66 -13.15 -18.27
CA THR A 523 -16.50 -13.38 -19.14
C THR A 523 -15.21 -13.43 -18.34
N GLY A 524 -15.18 -12.77 -17.18
CA GLY A 524 -13.99 -12.60 -16.35
C GLY A 524 -12.92 -11.70 -16.98
N LYS A 525 -13.21 -11.08 -18.13
CA LYS A 525 -12.31 -10.13 -18.82
C LYS A 525 -12.44 -8.72 -18.26
N GLU A 526 -13.62 -8.40 -17.76
CA GLU A 526 -13.95 -7.15 -17.07
C GLU A 526 -14.59 -7.49 -15.73
N VAL A 527 -15.01 -6.47 -14.99
CA VAL A 527 -15.74 -6.66 -13.74
C VAL A 527 -17.17 -7.10 -14.02
N ASP A 528 -17.47 -8.37 -13.72
CA ASP A 528 -18.81 -8.94 -13.86
C ASP A 528 -19.50 -9.05 -12.49
N ARG A 529 -20.65 -8.40 -12.31
CA ARG A 529 -21.51 -8.64 -11.13
C ARG A 529 -22.38 -9.86 -11.36
N ILE A 530 -22.23 -10.87 -10.53
CA ILE A 530 -22.93 -12.16 -10.62
C ILE A 530 -23.88 -12.43 -9.45
N SER A 531 -24.09 -11.47 -8.55
CA SER A 531 -25.15 -11.56 -7.54
C SER A 531 -26.53 -11.23 -8.11
N THR A 532 -27.57 -11.76 -7.46
CA THR A 532 -28.96 -11.32 -7.66
C THR A 532 -29.13 -9.88 -7.18
N ASP A 533 -30.14 -9.16 -7.69
CA ASP A 533 -30.40 -7.77 -7.31
C ASP A 533 -30.86 -7.62 -5.86
N SER A 534 -31.46 -8.67 -5.27
CA SER A 534 -31.84 -8.72 -3.85
C SER A 534 -30.73 -9.18 -2.91
N SER A 535 -29.55 -9.52 -3.43
CA SER A 535 -28.44 -10.01 -2.62
C SER A 535 -27.90 -8.87 -1.74
N ALA A 536 -27.83 -9.09 -0.42
CA ALA A 536 -27.19 -8.15 0.49
C ALA A 536 -25.69 -8.03 0.20
N VAL A 537 -25.07 -9.14 -0.23
CA VAL A 537 -23.66 -9.22 -0.63
C VAL A 537 -23.53 -9.10 -2.15
N GLN A 538 -22.64 -8.23 -2.62
CA GLN A 538 -22.27 -8.18 -4.04
C GLN A 538 -21.29 -9.31 -4.36
N ILE A 539 -21.55 -10.10 -5.40
CA ILE A 539 -20.63 -11.14 -5.87
C ILE A 539 -20.03 -10.68 -7.18
N LEU A 540 -18.71 -10.52 -7.22
CA LEU A 540 -17.98 -9.98 -8.38
C LEU A 540 -16.99 -11.02 -8.93
N VAL A 541 -16.88 -11.09 -10.26
CA VAL A 541 -15.77 -11.74 -10.96
C VAL A 541 -14.87 -10.63 -11.50
N LEU A 542 -13.58 -10.66 -11.14
CA LEU A 542 -12.64 -9.59 -11.45
C LEU A 542 -11.34 -10.17 -12.05
N PRO A 543 -10.81 -9.62 -13.15
CA PRO A 543 -9.44 -9.86 -13.54
C PRO A 543 -8.48 -9.33 -12.46
N THR A 544 -7.43 -10.08 -12.15
CA THR A 544 -6.33 -9.57 -11.31
C THR A 544 -5.20 -9.14 -12.23
N ASP A 545 -4.58 -8.01 -11.90
CA ASP A 545 -3.40 -7.49 -12.61
C ASP A 545 -2.29 -7.27 -11.59
N GLU A 546 -1.55 -8.35 -11.31
CA GLU A 546 -0.47 -8.34 -10.32
C GLU A 546 0.69 -7.46 -10.80
N GLU A 547 1.00 -7.51 -12.09
CA GLU A 547 2.05 -6.73 -12.72
C GLU A 547 1.76 -5.22 -12.61
N ARG A 548 0.53 -4.77 -12.91
CA ARG A 548 0.13 -3.37 -12.71
C ARG A 548 0.17 -2.98 -11.23
N MET A 549 -0.22 -3.88 -10.32
CA MET A 549 -0.10 -3.60 -8.88
C MET A 549 1.37 -3.43 -8.45
N ILE A 550 2.28 -4.25 -8.97
CA ILE A 550 3.73 -4.11 -8.72
C ILE A 550 4.26 -2.80 -9.30
N ALA A 551 3.85 -2.40 -10.52
CA ALA A 551 4.21 -1.11 -11.09
C ALA A 551 3.74 0.04 -10.19
N ARG A 552 2.48 -0.02 -9.74
CA ARG A 552 1.88 0.97 -8.85
C ARG A 552 2.62 1.07 -7.50
N GLU A 553 2.95 -0.07 -6.89
CA GLU A 553 3.70 -0.10 -5.64
C GLU A 553 5.17 0.29 -5.83
N SER A 554 5.73 0.10 -7.02
CA SER A 554 7.08 0.55 -7.38
C SER A 554 7.15 2.08 -7.52
N LEU A 555 6.16 2.69 -8.18
CA LEU A 555 6.01 4.15 -8.24
C LEU A 555 5.85 4.73 -6.83
N LYS A 556 5.03 4.11 -5.98
CA LYS A 556 4.95 4.48 -4.55
C LYS A 556 6.28 4.33 -3.83
N GLY A 557 7.02 3.25 -4.09
CA GLY A 557 8.34 3.02 -3.49
C GLY A 557 9.34 4.11 -3.86
N LEU A 558 9.29 4.61 -5.10
CA LEU A 558 10.10 5.73 -5.57
C LEU A 558 9.75 7.06 -4.91
N SER A 559 8.47 7.44 -4.93
CA SER A 559 8.00 8.65 -4.24
C SER A 559 8.39 8.63 -2.76
N ARG A 560 8.29 7.46 -2.12
CA ARG A 560 8.75 7.28 -0.74
C ARG A 560 10.24 7.52 -0.56
N ASP A 561 11.11 6.89 -1.34
CA ASP A 561 12.57 7.08 -1.20
C ASP A 561 12.97 8.53 -1.45
N TYR A 562 12.30 9.20 -2.38
CA TYR A 562 12.51 10.61 -2.63
C TYR A 562 12.13 11.48 -1.42
N LEU A 563 10.95 11.26 -0.84
CA LEU A 563 10.52 11.91 0.41
C LEU A 563 11.40 11.52 1.60
N VAL A 564 11.87 10.26 1.67
CA VAL A 564 12.78 9.75 2.71
C VAL A 564 14.10 10.49 2.65
N ARG A 565 14.76 10.54 1.48
CA ARG A 565 16.04 11.21 1.27
C ARG A 565 15.93 12.72 1.41
N ALA A 566 14.81 13.31 0.98
CA ALA A 566 14.50 14.71 1.24
C ALA A 566 14.27 15.01 2.73
N SER A 567 13.81 14.02 3.49
CA SER A 567 13.47 14.11 4.92
C SER A 567 14.53 13.52 5.85
N GLU A 568 15.66 12.97 5.38
CA GLU A 568 16.69 12.36 6.23
C GLU A 568 17.30 13.35 7.24
N ALA A 569 17.32 14.64 6.91
CA ALA A 569 17.66 15.72 7.87
C ALA A 569 16.52 16.06 8.86
N CYS A 570 15.26 15.75 8.54
CA CYS A 570 14.07 16.05 9.36
C CYS A 570 13.57 14.87 10.22
N ARG A 571 13.89 13.62 9.84
CA ARG A 571 13.52 12.38 10.56
C ARG A 571 14.23 12.19 11.90
N THR A 572 15.23 13.00 12.19
CA THR A 572 15.93 12.99 13.48
C THR A 572 15.16 13.76 14.56
N GLU A 573 14.10 14.50 14.22
CA GLU A 573 13.32 15.19 15.24
C GLU A 573 12.25 14.30 15.86
N PRO A 574 12.27 14.15 17.20
CA PRO A 574 11.36 13.27 17.89
C PRO A 574 9.94 13.81 17.88
N ILE A 575 9.00 12.92 17.60
CA ILE A 575 7.57 13.11 17.81
C ILE A 575 7.28 12.74 19.26
N PRO A 576 6.64 13.64 20.04
CA PRO A 576 6.25 13.31 21.40
C PRO A 576 5.15 12.24 21.38
N ILE A 577 5.30 11.23 22.22
CA ILE A 577 4.34 10.14 22.40
C ILE A 577 3.45 10.45 23.59
N GLU A 578 2.16 10.24 23.39
CA GLU A 578 1.12 10.41 24.38
C GLU A 578 0.30 9.14 24.50
N VAL A 579 0.24 8.65 25.74
CA VAL A 579 -0.54 7.48 26.12
C VAL A 579 -1.98 7.93 26.33
N SER A 580 -2.84 7.48 25.45
CA SER A 580 -4.27 7.71 25.50
C SER A 580 -4.89 6.66 26.41
N ALA A 581 -5.28 7.07 27.61
CA ALA A 581 -6.08 6.25 28.50
C ALA A 581 -7.48 6.03 27.89
N HIS A 582 -8.16 4.98 28.34
CA HIS A 582 -9.58 4.79 28.02
C HIS A 582 -10.38 6.06 28.33
N HIS A 583 -11.33 6.39 27.46
CA HIS A 583 -12.11 7.60 27.63
C HIS A 583 -13.39 7.54 26.80
N ILE A 584 -14.28 8.50 27.07
CA ILE A 584 -15.60 8.58 26.46
C ILE A 584 -15.76 9.95 25.82
N HIS A 585 -16.18 9.94 24.55
CA HIS A 585 -16.75 11.11 23.90
C HIS A 585 -18.28 11.01 23.95
N LEU A 586 -18.95 12.10 24.29
CA LEU A 586 -20.42 12.12 24.41
C LEU A 586 -21.08 13.03 23.38
N SER A 587 -22.24 12.62 22.88
CA SER A 587 -23.19 13.53 22.24
C SER A 587 -23.84 14.46 23.26
N LYS A 588 -24.34 15.63 22.84
CA LYS A 588 -25.05 16.54 23.75
C LYS A 588 -26.27 15.87 24.41
N GLU A 589 -27.01 15.06 23.65
CA GLU A 589 -28.12 14.26 24.16
C GLU A 589 -27.69 13.32 25.29
N HIS A 590 -26.59 12.60 25.10
CA HIS A 590 -26.09 11.67 26.13
C HIS A 590 -25.45 12.38 27.32
N VAL A 591 -24.88 13.57 27.15
CA VAL A 591 -24.48 14.41 28.28
C VAL A 591 -25.68 14.70 29.16
N GLU A 592 -26.81 15.11 28.57
CA GLU A 592 -28.02 15.43 29.32
C GLU A 592 -28.67 14.19 29.96
N ALA A 593 -28.68 13.05 29.26
CA ALA A 593 -29.21 11.81 29.81
C ALA A 593 -28.40 11.26 31.01
N LEU A 594 -27.06 11.42 30.98
CA LEU A 594 -26.17 10.85 31.99
C LEU A 594 -25.90 11.79 33.17
N PHE A 595 -25.98 13.11 32.97
CA PHE A 595 -25.66 14.12 33.99
C PHE A 595 -26.81 15.06 34.33
N GLY A 596 -27.90 15.05 33.56
CA GLY A 596 -29.12 15.82 33.80
C GLY A 596 -29.43 16.84 32.69
N PRO A 597 -30.72 17.25 32.51
CA PRO A 597 -31.11 18.18 31.46
C PRO A 597 -30.34 19.51 31.50
N GLY A 598 -29.86 19.96 30.35
CA GLY A 598 -29.10 21.21 30.21
C GLY A 598 -27.66 21.17 30.74
N HIS A 599 -27.15 20.02 31.20
CA HIS A 599 -25.78 19.91 31.73
C HIS A 599 -24.72 20.28 30.69
N GLU A 600 -23.71 21.03 31.11
CA GLU A 600 -22.54 21.38 30.31
C GLU A 600 -21.29 20.70 30.90
N LEU A 601 -20.46 20.12 30.02
CA LEU A 601 -19.26 19.41 30.44
C LEU A 601 -18.28 20.37 31.13
N THR A 602 -17.82 19.98 32.31
CA THR A 602 -16.95 20.82 33.13
C THR A 602 -15.49 20.54 32.83
N LYS A 603 -14.78 21.51 32.26
CA LYS A 603 -13.33 21.40 32.01
C LYS A 603 -12.56 21.09 33.30
N HIS A 604 -11.69 20.08 33.24
CA HIS A 604 -10.77 19.69 34.31
C HIS A 604 -9.32 20.01 33.96
N ALA A 605 -8.85 19.60 32.78
CA ALA A 605 -7.49 19.85 32.29
C ALA A 605 -7.49 19.93 30.76
N ASP A 606 -6.63 20.77 30.20
CA ASP A 606 -6.38 20.78 28.76
C ASP A 606 -5.71 19.48 28.31
N LEU A 607 -6.06 19.02 27.12
CA LEU A 607 -5.32 17.97 26.42
C LEU A 607 -4.33 18.61 25.45
N SER A 608 -3.40 17.82 24.94
CA SER A 608 -2.37 18.25 24.00
C SER A 608 -2.93 18.84 22.72
N GLN A 609 -4.03 18.26 22.22
CA GLN A 609 -4.70 18.74 21.02
C GLN A 609 -5.51 20.01 21.31
N PRO A 610 -5.23 21.13 20.60
CA PRO A 610 -5.88 22.41 20.83
C PRO A 610 -7.42 22.32 20.83
N GLY A 611 -8.03 22.85 21.88
CA GLY A 611 -9.48 22.88 22.04
C GLY A 611 -10.11 21.59 22.58
N GLN A 612 -9.34 20.53 22.80
CA GLN A 612 -9.79 19.32 23.50
C GLN A 612 -9.43 19.41 25.00
N TYR A 613 -10.29 18.87 25.87
CA TYR A 613 -10.05 18.88 27.31
C TYR A 613 -10.63 17.66 28.01
N ALA A 614 -9.95 17.21 29.06
CA ALA A 614 -10.51 16.25 30.00
C ALA A 614 -11.57 16.94 30.86
N CYS A 615 -12.68 16.26 31.12
CA CYS A 615 -13.80 16.79 31.91
C CYS A 615 -13.75 16.28 33.36
N LYS A 616 -14.41 16.95 34.31
CA LYS A 616 -14.53 16.43 35.68
C LYS A 616 -15.41 15.19 35.74
N GLU A 617 -16.34 15.10 34.81
CA GLU A 617 -17.28 14.03 34.57
C GLU A 617 -16.55 12.71 34.30
N GLN A 618 -17.04 11.66 34.97
CA GLN A 618 -16.63 10.28 34.77
C GLN A 618 -17.86 9.39 34.75
N LEU A 619 -17.79 8.32 33.98
CA LEU A 619 -18.88 7.36 33.80
C LEU A 619 -18.36 5.94 34.07
N ALA A 620 -19.29 5.02 34.28
CA ALA A 620 -18.98 3.61 34.20
C ALA A 620 -19.32 3.07 32.81
N ILE A 621 -18.42 2.25 32.25
CA ILE A 621 -18.70 1.42 31.07
C ILE A 621 -19.11 0.04 31.58
N VAL A 622 -20.28 -0.44 31.17
CA VAL A 622 -20.82 -1.75 31.57
C VAL A 622 -20.98 -2.61 30.31
N GLY A 623 -20.37 -3.79 30.33
CA GLY A 623 -20.53 -4.82 29.32
C GLY A 623 -21.07 -6.13 29.91
N PRO A 624 -21.28 -7.16 29.08
CA PRO A 624 -21.94 -8.40 29.49
C PRO A 624 -21.27 -9.14 30.66
N LYS A 625 -19.95 -8.98 30.82
CA LYS A 625 -19.15 -9.71 31.83
C LYS A 625 -18.83 -8.86 33.06
N GLY A 626 -18.84 -7.54 32.94
CA GLY A 626 -18.35 -6.67 33.99
C GLY A 626 -18.35 -5.21 33.60
N ARG A 627 -17.65 -4.40 34.41
CA ARG A 627 -17.65 -2.95 34.25
C ARG A 627 -16.30 -2.31 34.50
N ILE A 628 -16.10 -1.12 33.92
CA ILE A 628 -14.97 -0.22 34.17
C ILE A 628 -15.54 1.03 34.81
N GLU A 629 -15.07 1.35 36.00
CA GLU A 629 -15.54 2.50 36.78
C GLU A 629 -14.69 3.73 36.49
N ARG A 630 -15.30 4.92 36.64
CA ARG A 630 -14.60 6.22 36.62
C ARG A 630 -13.85 6.52 35.31
N VAL A 631 -14.40 6.11 34.19
CA VAL A 631 -13.85 6.42 32.86
C VAL A 631 -14.11 7.89 32.54
N ARG A 632 -13.05 8.60 32.15
CA ARG A 632 -13.06 10.05 31.94
C ARG A 632 -13.84 10.42 30.68
N VAL A 633 -14.66 11.47 30.77
CA VAL A 633 -15.28 12.10 29.59
C VAL A 633 -14.34 13.16 29.00
N LEU A 634 -14.21 13.19 27.68
CA LEU A 634 -13.46 14.22 26.96
C LEU A 634 -14.41 15.19 26.25
N GLY A 635 -14.10 16.47 26.39
CA GLY A 635 -14.81 17.58 25.76
C GLY A 635 -14.03 18.20 24.59
N PRO A 636 -14.72 18.95 23.71
CA PRO A 636 -16.15 19.26 23.76
C PRO A 636 -17.03 18.07 23.36
N ALA A 637 -18.33 18.18 23.65
CA ALA A 637 -19.32 17.19 23.18
C ALA A 637 -19.27 17.06 21.65
N ARG A 638 -19.40 15.83 21.16
CA ARG A 638 -19.36 15.48 19.73
C ARG A 638 -20.78 15.27 19.19
N LYS A 639 -20.89 14.95 17.89
CA LYS A 639 -22.16 14.58 17.27
C LYS A 639 -22.64 13.19 17.71
N THR A 640 -21.69 12.28 17.93
CA THR A 640 -21.94 10.88 18.29
C THR A 640 -21.18 10.54 19.57
N THR A 641 -21.73 9.60 20.34
CA THR A 641 -21.03 9.01 21.49
C THR A 641 -20.11 7.90 21.03
N GLN A 642 -18.92 7.84 21.65
CA GLN A 642 -17.92 6.83 21.38
C GLN A 642 -17.18 6.50 22.67
N VAL A 643 -16.82 5.24 22.83
CA VAL A 643 -16.11 4.70 23.97
C VAL A 643 -14.82 4.07 23.47
N GLU A 644 -13.68 4.60 23.90
CA GLU A 644 -12.37 4.04 23.60
C GLU A 644 -11.89 3.24 24.82
N ILE A 645 -11.63 1.94 24.63
CA ILE A 645 -11.10 1.05 25.68
C ILE A 645 -9.74 0.47 25.27
N ALA A 646 -8.97 -0.01 26.25
CA ALA A 646 -7.76 -0.76 25.96
C ALA A 646 -8.07 -2.22 25.58
N MET A 647 -7.18 -2.86 24.82
CA MET A 647 -7.34 -4.25 24.37
C MET A 647 -7.49 -5.25 25.52
N THR A 648 -6.84 -5.03 26.66
CA THR A 648 -6.94 -5.87 27.84
C THR A 648 -8.31 -5.74 28.54
N GLU A 649 -8.96 -4.59 28.40
CA GLU A 649 -10.25 -4.30 29.03
C GLU A 649 -11.41 -5.00 28.34
N GLN A 650 -11.25 -5.39 27.08
CA GLN A 650 -12.19 -6.20 26.32
C GLN A 650 -12.61 -7.46 27.11
N PHE A 651 -11.65 -8.11 27.79
CA PHE A 651 -11.89 -9.30 28.59
C PHE A 651 -12.60 -9.02 29.92
N LYS A 652 -12.46 -7.80 30.45
CA LYS A 652 -13.05 -7.37 31.72
C LYS A 652 -14.54 -7.08 31.55
N ILE A 653 -14.91 -6.38 30.49
CA ILE A 653 -16.31 -6.04 30.22
C ILE A 653 -17.01 -7.06 29.33
N GLY A 654 -16.27 -7.94 28.65
CA GLY A 654 -16.84 -8.99 27.79
C GLY A 654 -17.34 -8.45 26.45
N ILE A 655 -16.69 -7.41 25.93
CA ILE A 655 -16.96 -6.79 24.63
C ILE A 655 -15.69 -6.94 23.80
N GLN A 656 -15.79 -7.34 22.54
CA GLN A 656 -14.65 -7.43 21.61
C GLN A 656 -14.74 -6.30 20.59
N PRO A 657 -14.19 -5.11 20.89
CA PRO A 657 -14.21 -4.01 19.94
C PRO A 657 -13.15 -4.17 18.84
N PRO A 658 -13.40 -3.67 17.62
CA PRO A 658 -12.38 -3.59 16.58
C PRO A 658 -11.40 -2.43 16.83
N ILE A 659 -10.23 -2.49 16.19
CA ILE A 659 -9.27 -1.37 16.15
C ILE A 659 -9.71 -0.39 15.05
N ARG A 660 -10.00 0.86 15.40
CA ARG A 660 -10.63 1.85 14.51
C ARG A 660 -10.07 3.25 14.72
N GLU A 661 -10.14 4.09 13.69
CA GLU A 661 -9.88 5.52 13.86
C GLU A 661 -10.97 6.15 14.75
N SER A 662 -10.60 7.11 15.60
CA SER A 662 -11.58 7.84 16.42
C SER A 662 -12.60 8.54 15.51
N GLY A 663 -13.88 8.21 15.68
CA GLY A 663 -15.00 8.63 14.83
C GLY A 663 -15.55 7.53 13.93
N ASP A 664 -14.79 6.46 13.66
CA ASP A 664 -15.23 5.31 12.86
C ASP A 664 -15.92 4.27 13.76
N ILE A 665 -17.22 4.48 13.98
CA ILE A 665 -18.04 3.70 14.93
C ILE A 665 -19.02 2.72 14.26
N GLU A 666 -19.08 2.66 12.94
CA GLU A 666 -20.03 1.78 12.25
C GLU A 666 -19.63 0.30 12.36
N GLY A 667 -20.61 -0.56 12.62
CA GLY A 667 -20.38 -2.00 12.82
C GLY A 667 -19.58 -2.35 14.08
N THR A 668 -19.39 -1.41 15.01
CA THR A 668 -18.73 -1.62 16.29
C THR A 668 -19.72 -2.09 17.35
N PRO A 669 -19.30 -2.84 18.38
CA PRO A 669 -20.20 -3.25 19.46
C PRO A 669 -20.64 -2.06 20.32
N GLY A 670 -21.80 -2.22 20.96
CA GLY A 670 -22.34 -1.32 21.96
C GLY A 670 -21.88 -1.62 23.39
N CYS A 671 -22.30 -0.78 24.33
CA CYS A 671 -22.17 -0.99 25.78
C CYS A 671 -23.20 -0.14 26.53
N ILE A 672 -23.30 -0.31 27.85
CA ILE A 672 -24.10 0.57 28.69
C ILE A 672 -23.16 1.59 29.35
N LEU A 673 -23.51 2.86 29.27
CA LEU A 673 -22.88 3.94 30.03
C LEU A 673 -23.77 4.30 31.23
N GLU A 674 -23.19 4.35 32.43
CA GLU A 674 -23.89 4.79 33.64
C GLU A 674 -23.26 6.06 34.20
N GLY A 675 -24.11 7.06 34.45
CA GLY A 675 -23.78 8.33 35.05
C GLY A 675 -24.65 8.64 36.27
N PRO A 676 -24.40 9.77 36.94
CA PRO A 676 -25.10 10.13 38.18
C PRO A 676 -26.61 10.40 37.99
N ALA A 677 -27.07 10.79 36.80
CA ALA A 677 -28.47 11.09 36.53
C ALA A 677 -29.23 9.95 35.83
N GLY A 678 -28.51 8.95 35.29
CA GLY A 678 -29.14 7.86 34.55
C GLY A 678 -28.14 6.98 33.79
N SER A 679 -28.66 6.12 32.93
CA SER A 679 -27.90 5.21 32.09
C SER A 679 -28.31 5.35 30.62
N VAL A 680 -27.37 5.13 29.71
CA VAL A 680 -27.59 5.10 28.26
C VAL A 680 -27.10 3.77 27.73
N GLU A 681 -27.96 3.04 27.03
CA GLU A 681 -27.56 1.87 26.25
C GLU A 681 -27.13 2.31 24.85
N LEU A 682 -25.89 2.01 24.50
CA LEU A 682 -25.35 2.24 23.17
C LEU A 682 -25.51 0.96 22.36
N ASP A 683 -26.05 1.09 21.16
CA ASP A 683 -26.13 0.02 20.16
C ASP A 683 -24.76 -0.23 19.48
N LYS A 684 -23.95 0.83 19.38
CA LYS A 684 -22.59 0.83 18.82
C LYS A 684 -21.71 1.92 19.44
N GLY A 685 -20.42 1.90 19.13
CA GLY A 685 -19.48 2.97 19.47
C GLY A 685 -18.32 2.58 20.37
N VAL A 686 -18.18 1.31 20.73
CA VAL A 686 -17.03 0.82 21.50
C VAL A 686 -15.90 0.39 20.56
N ILE A 687 -14.75 1.04 20.66
CA ILE A 687 -13.57 0.77 19.83
C ILE A 687 -12.29 0.61 20.68
N CYS A 688 -11.29 -0.05 20.10
CA CYS A 688 -9.89 0.19 20.46
C CYS A 688 -9.33 1.24 19.49
N ALA A 689 -8.66 2.26 20.01
CA ALA A 689 -8.15 3.34 19.17
C ALA A 689 -7.01 2.85 18.26
N LEU A 690 -7.09 3.14 16.97
CA LEU A 690 -5.95 3.01 16.07
C LEU A 690 -4.93 4.07 16.45
N ARG A 691 -3.72 3.63 16.78
CA ARG A 691 -2.58 4.52 17.03
C ARG A 691 -2.36 5.48 15.87
N HIS A 692 -2.11 6.75 16.17
CA HIS A 692 -2.06 7.80 15.15
C HIS A 692 -1.16 8.96 15.55
N ILE A 693 -0.71 9.76 14.58
CA ILE A 693 0.04 10.99 14.77
C ILE A 693 -0.82 12.15 14.30
N HIS A 694 -1.05 13.12 15.17
CA HIS A 694 -1.59 14.41 14.80
C HIS A 694 -0.46 15.29 14.26
N MET A 695 -0.69 15.94 13.12
CA MET A 695 0.28 16.81 12.46
C MET A 695 -0.39 18.07 11.92
N THR A 696 0.29 19.21 11.97
CA THR A 696 -0.08 20.33 11.09
C THR A 696 0.37 20.06 9.65
N PRO A 697 -0.13 20.78 8.64
CA PRO A 697 0.42 20.69 7.28
C PRO A 697 1.93 20.96 7.21
N ALA A 698 2.45 21.81 8.10
CA ALA A 698 3.89 22.08 8.19
C ALA A 698 4.66 20.88 8.76
N ASP A 699 4.12 20.22 9.79
CA ASP A 699 4.71 18.98 10.32
C ASP A 699 4.68 17.86 9.29
N ALA A 700 3.54 17.67 8.61
CA ALA A 700 3.37 16.65 7.58
C ALA A 700 4.40 16.82 6.46
N LEU A 701 4.55 18.04 5.96
CA LEU A 701 5.57 18.38 4.96
C LEU A 701 6.98 18.16 5.51
N ARG A 702 7.25 18.60 6.75
CA ARG A 702 8.55 18.43 7.42
C ARG A 702 8.97 16.97 7.49
N TYR A 703 8.03 16.09 7.85
CA TYR A 703 8.26 14.66 7.97
C TYR A 703 8.10 13.91 6.63
N GLY A 704 7.74 14.61 5.55
CA GLY A 704 7.54 14.03 4.22
C GLY A 704 6.38 13.04 4.18
N VAL A 705 5.29 13.31 4.89
CA VAL A 705 4.12 12.42 5.00
C VAL A 705 2.84 13.16 4.62
N ASN A 706 1.88 12.43 4.06
CA ASN A 706 0.56 12.96 3.70
C ASN A 706 -0.48 12.70 4.79
N ASP A 707 -1.58 13.47 4.78
CA ASP A 707 -2.78 13.11 5.55
C ASP A 707 -3.16 11.66 5.25
N LYS A 708 -3.59 10.92 6.28
CA LYS A 708 -3.97 9.51 6.16
C LYS A 708 -2.83 8.56 5.76
N ALA A 709 -1.59 8.99 5.66
CA ALA A 709 -0.47 8.05 5.56
C ALA A 709 -0.45 7.11 6.79
N SER A 710 0.06 5.89 6.65
CA SER A 710 0.41 5.00 7.75
C SER A 710 1.93 4.89 7.80
N VAL A 711 2.53 5.13 8.96
CA VAL A 711 3.98 5.16 9.17
C VAL A 711 4.41 4.15 10.23
N ARG A 712 5.68 3.76 10.17
CA ARG A 712 6.39 3.11 11.26
C ARG A 712 7.03 4.17 12.14
N VAL A 713 6.87 4.03 13.45
CA VAL A 713 7.53 4.88 14.44
C VAL A 713 8.42 4.04 15.33
N ARG A 714 9.73 4.23 15.22
CA ARG A 714 10.71 3.65 16.13
C ARG A 714 10.73 4.48 17.40
N VAL A 715 10.76 3.82 18.54
CA VAL A 715 10.74 4.45 19.85
C VAL A 715 11.99 4.08 20.62
N ASP A 716 12.65 5.09 21.16
CA ASP A 716 13.83 4.90 22.00
C ASP A 716 13.39 4.67 23.45
N GLY A 717 13.94 3.65 24.11
CA GLY A 717 13.62 3.29 25.49
C GLY A 717 14.37 2.05 25.98
N ASP A 718 14.02 1.55 27.16
CA ASP A 718 14.61 0.32 27.74
C ASP A 718 14.37 -0.91 26.84
N ARG A 719 13.33 -0.86 26.00
CA ARG A 719 13.06 -1.79 24.91
C ARG A 719 12.86 -1.00 23.63
N GLU A 720 13.86 -1.03 22.75
CA GLU A 720 13.70 -0.49 21.41
C GLU A 720 12.67 -1.30 20.64
N MET A 721 11.69 -0.62 20.07
CA MET A 721 10.68 -1.25 19.22
C MET A 721 10.20 -0.30 18.12
N VAL A 722 9.51 -0.87 17.14
CA VAL A 722 8.91 -0.12 16.03
C VAL A 722 7.41 -0.36 16.04
N PHE A 723 6.64 0.70 16.27
CA PHE A 723 5.19 0.68 16.07
C PHE A 723 4.89 0.78 14.58
N GLY A 724 4.32 -0.27 14.01
CA GLY A 724 3.70 -0.20 12.68
C GLY A 724 2.26 0.29 12.74
N ASP A 725 1.69 0.57 11.56
CA ASP A 725 0.33 1.03 11.28
C ASP A 725 -0.05 2.32 12.02
N VAL A 726 0.91 3.24 12.21
CA VAL A 726 0.65 4.52 12.86
C VAL A 726 0.05 5.50 11.87
N ARG A 727 -1.23 5.84 12.05
CA ARG A 727 -1.97 6.68 11.10
C ARG A 727 -1.62 8.16 11.25
N VAL A 728 -1.21 8.83 10.19
CA VAL A 728 -1.02 10.29 10.14
C VAL A 728 -2.36 10.97 9.93
N ARG A 729 -2.63 12.02 10.71
CA ARG A 729 -3.80 12.88 10.59
C ARG A 729 -3.33 14.32 10.51
N VAL A 730 -3.66 15.00 9.42
CA VAL A 730 -3.20 16.37 9.15
C VAL A 730 -4.36 17.35 9.26
N ASP A 731 -4.26 18.29 10.19
CA ASP A 731 -5.20 19.40 10.34
C ASP A 731 -4.42 20.63 10.82
N PRO A 732 -4.68 21.84 10.27
CA PRO A 732 -4.03 23.07 10.73
C PRO A 732 -4.17 23.37 12.24
N LYS A 733 -5.15 22.76 12.91
CA LYS A 733 -5.41 22.93 14.35
C LYS A 733 -4.70 21.91 15.23
N PHE A 734 -4.04 20.91 14.66
CA PHE A 734 -3.37 19.88 15.45
C PHE A 734 -2.08 20.36 16.10
N ALA A 735 -1.74 19.74 17.22
CA ALA A 735 -0.41 19.78 17.79
C ALA A 735 0.30 18.45 17.49
N LEU A 736 1.59 18.50 17.14
CA LEU A 736 2.38 17.31 16.83
C LEU A 736 2.43 16.36 18.03
N ALA A 737 1.79 15.20 17.93
CA ALA A 737 1.84 14.15 18.94
C ALA A 737 1.42 12.80 18.36
N MET A 738 2.12 11.72 18.74
CA MET A 738 1.73 10.35 18.48
C MET A 738 0.92 9.80 19.66
N HIS A 739 -0.30 9.36 19.38
CA HIS A 739 -1.20 8.74 20.34
C HIS A 739 -1.11 7.21 20.22
N ILE A 740 -0.80 6.56 21.35
CA ILE A 740 -0.86 5.10 21.54
C ILE A 740 -1.78 4.77 22.70
N ASP A 741 -2.31 3.55 22.74
CA ASP A 741 -3.11 3.09 23.87
C ASP A 741 -2.25 2.69 25.08
N THR A 742 -2.91 2.41 26.21
CA THR A 742 -2.24 2.06 27.47
C THR A 742 -1.56 0.69 27.44
N ASP A 743 -2.11 -0.28 26.72
CA ASP A 743 -1.51 -1.61 26.59
C ASP A 743 -0.26 -1.56 25.69
N GLU A 744 -0.33 -0.79 24.61
CA GLU A 744 0.79 -0.50 23.72
C GLU A 744 1.94 0.17 24.48
N ALA A 745 1.62 1.19 25.28
CA ALA A 745 2.59 1.88 26.12
C ALA A 745 3.22 0.93 27.15
N ASN A 746 2.43 0.10 27.83
CA ASN A 746 2.93 -0.88 28.80
C ASN A 746 3.82 -1.94 28.14
N ALA A 747 3.44 -2.45 26.96
CA ALA A 747 4.22 -3.43 26.21
C ALA A 747 5.59 -2.87 25.79
N ALA A 748 5.61 -1.58 25.46
CA ALA A 748 6.79 -0.82 25.06
C ALA A 748 7.60 -0.23 26.24
N ASN A 749 7.06 -0.31 27.46
CA ASN A 749 7.57 0.40 28.64
C ASN A 749 7.71 1.92 28.41
N LEU A 750 6.68 2.55 27.83
CA LEU A 750 6.64 3.99 27.52
C LEU A 750 5.65 4.75 28.42
N GLY A 751 5.94 6.04 28.62
CA GLY A 751 5.05 7.00 29.27
C GLY A 751 4.87 8.28 28.45
N ASN A 752 4.01 9.18 28.92
CA ASN A 752 3.80 10.49 28.28
C ASN A 752 5.11 11.27 28.15
N GLY A 753 5.36 11.83 26.97
CA GLY A 753 6.58 12.58 26.66
C GLY A 753 7.75 11.70 26.18
N ALA A 754 7.55 10.38 26.04
CA ALA A 754 8.46 9.52 25.30
C ALA A 754 8.62 10.02 23.85
N ARG A 755 9.70 9.60 23.19
CA ARG A 755 10.09 10.13 21.88
C ARG A 755 10.04 9.02 20.84
N GLY A 756 9.27 9.28 19.78
CA GLY A 756 9.21 8.44 18.60
C GLY A 756 9.86 9.10 17.40
N PHE A 757 10.39 8.31 16.49
CA PHE A 757 11.01 8.76 15.25
C PHE A 757 10.35 8.02 14.09
N ILE A 758 9.95 8.74 13.04
CA ILE A 758 9.41 8.08 11.85
C ILE A 758 10.53 7.26 11.22
N ASP A 759 10.38 5.95 11.32
CA ASP A 759 11.30 4.94 10.78
C ASP A 759 11.03 4.69 9.30
N GLY A 760 9.77 4.84 8.86
CA GLY A 760 9.40 4.75 7.45
C GLY A 760 7.91 4.93 7.20
N ILE A 761 7.52 5.06 5.93
CA ILE A 761 6.12 5.17 5.51
C ILE A 761 5.66 3.79 5.02
N GLN A 762 4.59 3.23 5.60
CA GLN A 762 4.04 1.93 5.24
C GLN A 762 2.98 2.01 4.15
N ARG A 763 2.07 2.99 4.24
CA ARG A 763 0.97 3.23 3.26
C ARG A 763 0.76 4.74 3.11
N GLU A 764 0.46 5.22 1.92
CA GLU A 764 -0.04 6.59 1.74
C GLU A 764 -1.58 6.59 1.66
N ALA A 765 -2.18 7.78 1.69
CA ALA A 765 -3.63 8.00 1.75
C ALA A 765 -4.43 7.11 0.81
#